data_AF-A0A2P8D6R8-F1
#
_entry.id   AF-A0A2P8D6R8-F1
#
_cell.length_a   1.000
_cell.length_b   1.000
_cell.length_c   1.000
_cell.angle_alpha   90.00
_cell.angle_beta   90.00
_cell.angle_gamma   90.00
#
_symmetry.space_group_name_H-M   'P 1'
#
loop_
_entity.id
_entity.type
_entity.pdbx_description
1 polymer ?
#
loop_
_entity_poly.entity_id
_entity_poly.type
_entity_poly.pdbx_seq_one_letter_code
_entity_poly.pdbx_strand_id
1 'polypeptide(L)'
;MLTRDLVLRLCANATEFDEHWLRTDHKVVAPFTAARDTTLLSAIVNAGRAVGVDHLLVCRTRAEHAYEPVTQVPTDTAVLIELIREWGSEPTDFLVVVEDTSAAILVTASMLTVAVGPDDFVRTFVGADIARARIEFADEARLSRDPDLLRAAHHYNCLEQGGRHARGARRGPGPDLAERVHARAARVREGAPRAAAAFGALRGVWGWLLVAVLVLATLFAPGVSATVPLLLGTLWLLAQLALPARSRTVSFAALVRVIALGALMAWPIALVELAFAGAVGFDPEDQYAYAYIAVPVEEIAKFAPLLLCWLVARRQVKRLAAVDFLLLAAAAGAGFHLAEQLMLTAATIGSGTEGWSPGRLGVFALLPGGVELPVEGIRFSGHGVTAALVGGAVGLAVVGRRMYGVWLWLLPPIAIGIAALEHLNYNAAMAQLDPTAVTAFMFALVGNGFATRWLLLLLLVAAVVMDFRIARLGADTTPRLPGRAPLTGLLRWARGRAVRARVRVPGDIAPGFRRVALGWARVPVTLAEAASSMLHEFNVTLVAASRGPDTLFTAWRFLRQRRGFAMGAARAGAKAWRRSPSREELAETETELATAMGVGPRAAGAAAVAAAAVMVPVLLVAPGPGPAAAPENGAYALLLMREATDWIGTLSAAERAWLFAGLASMLGLLVSGWSVPYAKPSLRHFLRAPGRATGSFLGALAPGQVPYGVAALVGMALPKSTDTLLKRRTRPSPPGSGTTQAR
;
A
#
# COMPACT_ATOMS: atom_id res chain seq x y z
N MET A 1 -14.49 2.63 -41.53
CA MET A 1 -14.98 3.59 -40.50
C MET A 1 -14.79 4.97 -41.07
N LEU A 2 -15.83 5.81 -41.05
CA LEU A 2 -15.72 7.19 -41.53
C LEU A 2 -15.12 8.08 -40.43
N THR A 3 -14.49 9.19 -40.83
CA THR A 3 -13.96 10.21 -39.91
C THR A 3 -15.02 10.68 -38.92
N ARG A 4 -16.25 10.94 -39.39
CA ARG A 4 -17.39 11.30 -38.54
C ARG A 4 -17.62 10.31 -37.40
N ASP A 5 -17.55 9.02 -37.67
CA ASP A 5 -17.82 7.98 -36.66
C ASP A 5 -16.75 7.99 -35.58
N LEU A 6 -15.48 8.20 -35.96
CA LEU A 6 -14.37 8.24 -35.01
C LEU A 6 -14.38 9.53 -34.19
N VAL A 7 -14.56 10.68 -34.84
CA VAL A 7 -14.58 11.99 -34.19
C VAL A 7 -15.75 12.09 -33.21
N LEU A 8 -16.97 11.67 -33.58
CA LEU A 8 -18.12 11.71 -32.66
C LEU A 8 -18.01 10.76 -31.46
N ARG A 9 -17.15 9.74 -31.53
CA ARG A 9 -16.89 8.82 -30.41
C ARG A 9 -15.92 9.40 -29.38
N LEU A 10 -15.03 10.31 -29.80
CA LEU A 10 -13.87 10.73 -29.00
C LEU A 10 -13.90 12.21 -28.67
N CYS A 11 -14.45 13.04 -29.55
CA CYS A 11 -14.35 14.49 -29.50
C CYS A 11 -15.72 15.14 -29.29
N ALA A 12 -15.74 16.20 -28.47
CA ALA A 12 -16.90 17.07 -28.32
C ALA A 12 -16.99 18.07 -29.49
N ASN A 13 -15.85 18.52 -29.99
CA ASN A 13 -15.70 19.39 -31.16
C ASN A 13 -14.35 19.14 -31.85
N ALA A 14 -14.00 19.94 -32.86
CA ALA A 14 -12.76 19.74 -33.63
C ALA A 14 -11.46 19.90 -32.81
N THR A 15 -11.52 20.54 -31.63
CA THR A 15 -10.37 20.91 -30.79
C THR A 15 -10.44 20.38 -29.35
N GLU A 16 -11.51 19.67 -28.98
CA GLU A 16 -11.73 19.19 -27.61
C GLU A 16 -12.25 17.75 -27.57
N PHE A 17 -11.78 16.99 -26.59
CA PHE A 17 -12.25 15.63 -26.33
C PHE A 17 -13.59 15.60 -25.60
N ASP A 18 -14.39 14.57 -25.87
CA ASP A 18 -15.66 14.34 -25.18
C ASP A 18 -15.45 13.91 -23.72
N GLU A 19 -16.15 14.57 -22.80
CA GLU A 19 -15.97 14.35 -21.37
C GLU A 19 -16.39 12.93 -20.93
N HIS A 20 -17.35 12.31 -21.61
CA HIS A 20 -17.77 10.94 -21.33
C HIS A 20 -16.68 9.94 -21.74
N TRP A 21 -16.04 10.14 -22.90
CA TRP A 21 -14.90 9.33 -23.32
C TRP A 21 -13.69 9.50 -22.40
N LEU A 22 -13.41 10.72 -21.92
CA LEU A 22 -12.33 10.98 -20.95
C LEU A 22 -12.54 10.22 -19.63
N ARG A 23 -13.79 10.20 -19.12
CA ARG A 23 -14.15 9.49 -17.89
C ARG A 23 -14.10 7.98 -18.06
N THR A 24 -14.33 7.47 -19.28
CA THR A 24 -14.26 6.04 -19.59
C THR A 24 -12.83 5.54 -19.38
N ASP A 25 -12.63 4.52 -18.54
CA ASP A 25 -11.30 4.00 -18.14
C ASP A 25 -10.39 4.97 -17.38
N HIS A 26 -10.90 6.12 -16.92
CA HIS A 26 -10.13 7.15 -16.22
C HIS A 26 -8.85 7.53 -16.97
N LYS A 27 -9.00 7.99 -18.22
CA LYS A 27 -7.85 8.38 -19.04
C LYS A 27 -7.17 9.61 -18.45
N VAL A 28 -5.85 9.62 -18.50
CA VAL A 28 -5.06 10.79 -18.15
C VAL A 28 -5.09 11.75 -19.33
N VAL A 29 -5.24 13.04 -19.06
CA VAL A 29 -5.33 14.10 -20.08
C VAL A 29 -4.26 15.14 -19.81
N ALA A 30 -3.49 15.55 -20.80
CA ALA A 30 -2.59 16.68 -20.67
C ALA A 30 -2.66 17.54 -21.93
N PRO A 31 -3.19 18.77 -21.83
CA PRO A 31 -2.94 19.77 -22.86
C PRO A 31 -1.50 20.31 -22.71
N PHE A 32 -0.86 20.59 -23.85
CA PHE A 32 0.46 21.18 -23.93
C PHE A 32 0.59 21.99 -25.22
N THR A 33 1.57 22.89 -25.27
CA THR A 33 1.93 23.62 -26.48
C THR A 33 3.05 22.89 -27.22
N ALA A 34 2.90 22.71 -28.52
CA ALA A 34 3.91 22.07 -29.35
C ALA A 34 3.95 22.66 -30.77
N ALA A 35 5.15 22.84 -31.30
CA ALA A 35 5.34 23.16 -32.71
C ALA A 35 4.92 21.96 -33.57
N ARG A 36 4.29 22.24 -34.72
CA ARG A 36 3.86 21.23 -35.70
C ARG A 36 5.03 20.78 -36.57
N ASP A 37 5.99 20.12 -35.96
CA ASP A 37 7.22 19.68 -36.60
C ASP A 37 7.36 18.15 -36.58
N THR A 38 8.48 17.67 -37.13
CA THR A 38 8.83 16.24 -37.12
C THR A 38 9.09 15.71 -35.71
N THR A 39 9.40 16.59 -34.74
CA THR A 39 9.56 16.24 -33.32
C THR A 39 8.24 15.80 -32.72
N LEU A 40 7.15 16.56 -32.94
CA LEU A 40 5.81 16.19 -32.48
C LEU A 40 5.36 14.86 -33.11
N LEU A 41 5.52 14.70 -34.42
CA LEU A 41 5.15 13.46 -35.11
C LEU A 41 5.96 12.25 -34.61
N SER A 42 7.25 12.44 -34.35
CA SER A 42 8.10 11.41 -33.74
C SER A 42 7.64 11.07 -32.31
N ALA A 43 7.19 12.05 -31.53
CA ALA A 43 6.64 11.83 -30.20
C ALA A 43 5.34 11.01 -30.26
N ILE A 44 4.46 11.29 -31.23
CA ILE A 44 3.21 10.53 -31.46
C ILE A 44 3.51 9.04 -31.73
N VAL A 45 4.43 8.78 -32.66
CA VAL A 45 4.87 7.42 -33.02
C VAL A 45 5.53 6.73 -31.83
N ASN A 46 6.39 7.43 -31.08
CA ASN A 46 7.00 6.89 -29.88
C ASN A 46 5.97 6.56 -28.79
N ALA A 47 4.90 7.35 -28.66
CA ALA A 47 3.81 7.09 -27.73
C ALA A 47 3.01 5.84 -28.14
N GLY A 48 2.74 5.66 -29.44
CA GLY A 48 2.18 4.41 -29.98
C GLY A 48 3.05 3.19 -29.63
N ARG A 49 4.37 3.28 -29.87
CA ARG A 49 5.33 2.22 -29.51
C ARG A 49 5.41 1.98 -28.00
N ALA A 50 5.21 3.01 -27.17
CA ALA A 50 5.19 2.88 -25.72
C ALA A 50 3.97 2.08 -25.23
N VAL A 51 2.83 2.20 -25.91
CA VAL A 51 1.61 1.41 -25.66
C VAL A 51 1.69 0.01 -26.31
N GLY A 52 2.62 -0.19 -27.24
CA GLY A 52 2.87 -1.49 -27.88
C GLY A 52 1.93 -1.79 -29.03
N VAL A 53 1.51 -0.75 -29.76
CA VAL A 53 0.61 -0.86 -30.90
C VAL A 53 1.37 -0.76 -32.23
N ASP A 54 0.92 -1.54 -33.19
CA ASP A 54 1.58 -1.69 -34.49
C ASP A 54 1.05 -0.69 -35.52
N HIS A 55 -0.20 -0.23 -35.35
CA HIS A 55 -0.81 0.79 -36.19
C HIS A 55 -1.52 1.87 -35.35
N LEU A 56 -1.72 3.02 -35.99
CA LEU A 56 -2.45 4.17 -35.49
C LEU A 56 -3.55 4.52 -36.49
N LEU A 57 -4.67 5.01 -35.98
CA LEU A 57 -5.77 5.54 -36.78
C LEU A 57 -5.62 7.06 -36.87
N VAL A 58 -5.70 7.62 -38.07
CA VAL A 58 -5.44 9.03 -38.34
C VAL A 58 -6.58 9.61 -39.19
N CYS A 59 -7.11 10.77 -38.78
CA CYS A 59 -8.12 11.50 -39.55
C CYS A 59 -8.11 13.00 -39.25
N ARG A 60 -8.62 13.82 -40.18
CA ARG A 60 -8.86 15.26 -39.97
C ARG A 60 -10.12 15.48 -39.15
N THR A 61 -10.17 16.46 -38.24
CA THR A 61 -11.30 16.59 -37.30
C THR A 61 -12.39 17.57 -37.72
N ARG A 62 -12.15 18.39 -38.75
CA ARG A 62 -13.13 19.39 -39.22
C ARG A 62 -14.32 18.74 -39.95
N ALA A 63 -15.47 19.41 -39.88
CA ALA A 63 -16.72 18.90 -40.43
C ALA A 63 -16.70 18.67 -41.95
N GLU A 64 -15.91 19.45 -42.68
CA GLU A 64 -15.71 19.29 -44.13
C GLU A 64 -15.07 17.95 -44.51
N HIS A 65 -14.33 17.34 -43.58
CA HIS A 65 -13.66 16.03 -43.77
C HIS A 65 -14.46 14.87 -43.17
N ALA A 66 -15.70 15.10 -42.72
CA ALA A 66 -16.50 14.11 -41.98
C ALA A 66 -16.72 12.79 -42.74
N TYR A 67 -16.78 12.83 -44.07
CA TYR A 67 -17.03 11.67 -44.94
C TYR A 67 -15.75 11.02 -45.48
N GLU A 68 -14.58 11.51 -45.08
CA GLU A 68 -13.32 10.87 -45.44
C GLU A 68 -13.13 9.55 -44.68
N PRO A 69 -12.45 8.56 -45.28
CA PRO A 69 -12.10 7.34 -44.57
C PRO A 69 -11.03 7.63 -43.50
N VAL A 70 -11.13 6.94 -42.36
CA VAL A 70 -10.05 6.93 -41.37
C VAL A 70 -8.87 6.13 -41.92
N THR A 71 -7.69 6.75 -41.97
CA THR A 71 -6.46 6.11 -42.45
C THR A 71 -5.80 5.33 -41.33
N GLN A 72 -5.53 4.04 -41.55
CA GLN A 72 -4.70 3.24 -40.66
C GLN A 72 -3.25 3.30 -41.16
N VAL A 73 -2.35 3.83 -40.33
CA VAL A 73 -0.91 3.91 -40.64
C VAL A 73 -0.11 3.03 -39.69
N PRO A 74 0.97 2.37 -40.14
CA PRO A 74 1.91 1.73 -39.24
C PRO A 74 2.49 2.75 -38.27
N THR A 75 2.94 2.30 -37.09
CA THR A 75 3.61 3.16 -36.09
C THR A 75 5.03 3.55 -36.55
N ASP A 76 5.08 4.36 -37.61
CA ASP A 76 6.26 4.86 -38.30
C ASP A 76 6.14 6.38 -38.59
N THR A 77 7.21 7.12 -38.32
CA THR A 77 7.23 8.58 -38.47
C THR A 77 7.18 9.02 -39.93
N ALA A 78 7.86 8.31 -40.83
CA ALA A 78 7.92 8.68 -42.25
C ALA A 78 6.53 8.58 -42.88
N VAL A 79 5.82 7.48 -42.62
CA VAL A 79 4.46 7.25 -43.15
C VAL A 79 3.47 8.29 -42.62
N LEU A 80 3.59 8.69 -41.35
CA LEU A 80 2.75 9.75 -40.78
C LEU A 80 3.04 11.12 -41.41
N ILE A 81 4.31 11.42 -41.69
CA ILE A 81 4.71 12.65 -42.39
C ILE A 81 4.16 12.68 -43.82
N GLU A 82 4.29 11.57 -44.55
CA GLU A 82 3.78 11.44 -45.92
C GLU A 82 2.26 11.66 -45.96
N LEU A 83 1.51 11.00 -45.09
CA LEU A 83 0.05 11.18 -44.99
C LEU A 83 -0.33 12.65 -44.72
N ILE A 84 0.36 13.33 -43.80
CA ILE A 84 0.05 14.73 -43.48
C ILE A 84 0.40 15.66 -44.64
N ARG A 85 1.47 15.37 -45.39
CA ARG A 85 1.85 16.16 -46.58
C ARG A 85 0.84 16.03 -47.71
N GLU A 86 0.19 14.87 -47.85
CA GLU A 86 -0.88 14.66 -48.84
C GLU A 86 -2.11 15.54 -48.60
N TRP A 87 -2.33 16.02 -47.36
CA TRP A 87 -3.44 16.91 -47.04
C TRP A 87 -3.24 18.37 -47.50
N GLY A 88 -2.05 18.71 -48.00
CA GLY A 88 -1.72 20.05 -48.51
C GLY A 88 -0.92 20.91 -47.53
N SER A 89 -0.65 22.16 -47.92
CA SER A 89 0.18 23.10 -47.16
C SER A 89 -0.58 23.86 -46.07
N GLU A 90 -1.91 23.81 -46.06
CA GLU A 90 -2.72 24.51 -45.06
C GLU A 90 -2.74 23.75 -43.71
N PRO A 91 -2.48 24.42 -42.58
CA PRO A 91 -2.57 23.79 -41.26
C PRO A 91 -4.00 23.33 -40.94
N THR A 92 -4.23 22.02 -40.92
CA THR A 92 -5.51 21.43 -40.52
C THR A 92 -5.45 20.77 -39.13
N ASP A 93 -6.62 20.64 -38.48
CA ASP A 93 -6.80 19.91 -37.23
C ASP A 93 -6.89 18.41 -37.50
N PHE A 94 -6.13 17.60 -36.77
CA PHE A 94 -6.15 16.15 -36.96
C PHE A 94 -6.04 15.38 -35.65
N LEU A 95 -6.55 14.16 -35.71
CA LEU A 95 -6.65 13.24 -34.59
C LEU A 95 -5.85 11.99 -34.91
N VAL A 96 -5.02 11.55 -33.96
CA VAL A 96 -4.33 10.25 -34.01
C VAL A 96 -4.79 9.41 -32.83
N VAL A 97 -5.27 8.20 -33.11
CA VAL A 97 -5.94 7.32 -32.13
C VAL A 97 -5.30 5.94 -32.14
N VAL A 98 -5.21 5.31 -30.96
CA VAL A 98 -4.92 3.88 -30.85
C VAL A 98 -6.14 3.07 -31.31
N GLU A 99 -5.92 1.93 -31.99
CA GLU A 99 -6.97 1.09 -32.61
C GLU A 99 -8.18 0.77 -31.69
N ASP A 100 -7.94 0.51 -30.40
CA ASP A 100 -9.01 0.20 -29.44
C ASP A 100 -9.62 1.45 -28.76
N THR A 101 -9.27 2.65 -29.22
CA THR A 101 -9.68 3.96 -28.68
C THR A 101 -9.28 4.21 -27.22
N SER A 102 -8.29 3.46 -26.70
CA SER A 102 -7.81 3.64 -25.32
C SER A 102 -6.95 4.90 -25.12
N ALA A 103 -6.37 5.43 -26.20
CA ALA A 103 -5.57 6.65 -26.21
C ALA A 103 -5.76 7.40 -27.53
N ALA A 104 -5.64 8.73 -27.48
CA ALA A 104 -5.66 9.60 -28.63
C ALA A 104 -4.84 10.87 -28.39
N ILE A 105 -4.44 11.52 -29.47
CA ILE A 105 -3.85 12.84 -29.46
C ILE A 105 -4.54 13.72 -30.50
N LEU A 106 -4.94 14.90 -30.07
CA LEU A 106 -5.57 15.91 -30.90
C LEU A 106 -4.56 17.02 -31.14
N VAL A 107 -4.23 17.24 -32.41
CA VAL A 107 -3.29 18.28 -32.86
C VAL A 107 -4.10 19.33 -33.60
N THR A 108 -4.12 20.55 -33.09
CA THR A 108 -4.91 21.63 -33.71
C THR A 108 -4.10 22.37 -34.77
N ALA A 109 -4.78 23.26 -35.51
CA ALA A 109 -4.21 24.24 -36.42
C ALA A 109 -3.30 25.24 -35.68
N SER A 110 -3.56 25.47 -34.38
CA SER A 110 -2.73 26.30 -33.50
C SER A 110 -1.62 25.48 -32.82
N MET A 111 -0.93 26.08 -31.85
CA MET A 111 0.07 25.37 -31.03
C MET A 111 -0.55 24.42 -29.99
N LEU A 112 -1.88 24.40 -29.86
CA LEU A 112 -2.56 23.56 -28.87
C LEU A 112 -2.49 22.09 -29.28
N THR A 113 -2.02 21.25 -28.38
CA THR A 113 -2.08 19.80 -28.53
C THR A 113 -2.62 19.18 -27.25
N VAL A 114 -3.47 18.16 -27.38
CA VAL A 114 -4.05 17.47 -26.24
C VAL A 114 -3.78 15.98 -26.35
N ALA A 115 -3.02 15.42 -25.40
CA ALA A 115 -2.78 13.99 -25.30
C ALA A 115 -3.69 13.36 -24.25
N VAL A 116 -4.33 12.24 -24.61
CA VAL A 116 -5.24 11.49 -23.75
C VAL A 116 -4.91 10.01 -23.80
N GLY A 117 -4.83 9.35 -22.65
CA GLY A 117 -4.67 7.89 -22.62
C GLY A 117 -4.07 7.37 -21.31
N PRO A 118 -3.43 6.18 -21.34
CA PRO A 118 -2.61 5.69 -20.25
C PRO A 118 -1.50 6.68 -19.88
N ASP A 119 -1.03 6.62 -18.64
CA ASP A 119 0.00 7.54 -18.14
C ASP A 119 1.28 7.51 -18.97
N ASP A 120 1.79 6.34 -19.35
CA ASP A 120 2.99 6.23 -20.18
C ASP A 120 2.82 6.81 -21.60
N PHE A 121 1.60 6.77 -22.15
CA PHE A 121 1.29 7.42 -23.43
C PHE A 121 1.43 8.94 -23.29
N VAL A 122 0.76 9.53 -22.29
CA VAL A 122 0.77 10.98 -22.04
C VAL A 122 2.17 11.47 -21.65
N ARG A 123 2.91 10.71 -20.83
CA ARG A 123 4.28 11.03 -20.38
C ARG A 123 5.29 11.12 -21.52
N THR A 124 5.00 10.52 -22.68
CA THR A 124 5.87 10.63 -23.86
C THR A 124 5.85 12.05 -24.44
N PHE A 125 4.77 12.80 -24.21
CA PHE A 125 4.62 14.18 -24.69
C PHE A 125 5.05 15.21 -23.63
N VAL A 126 4.53 15.08 -22.42
CA VAL A 126 4.66 16.12 -21.38
C VAL A 126 5.71 15.80 -20.32
N GLY A 127 6.42 14.69 -20.48
CA GLY A 127 7.46 14.23 -19.55
C GLY A 127 6.92 13.52 -18.30
N ALA A 128 7.80 13.36 -17.32
CA ALA A 128 7.58 12.48 -16.17
C ALA A 128 6.70 13.06 -15.04
N ASP A 129 6.24 14.31 -15.12
CA ASP A 129 5.34 14.92 -14.13
C ASP A 129 4.18 15.65 -14.83
N ILE A 130 3.07 14.93 -15.00
CA ILE A 130 1.89 15.39 -15.74
C ILE A 130 1.23 16.57 -15.03
N ALA A 131 1.15 16.55 -13.68
CA ALA A 131 0.60 17.67 -12.93
C ALA A 131 1.45 18.94 -13.09
N ARG A 132 2.78 18.81 -13.09
CA ARG A 132 3.66 19.94 -13.37
C ARG A 132 3.46 20.47 -14.79
N ALA A 133 3.37 19.60 -15.78
CA ALA A 133 3.11 20.02 -17.16
C ALA A 133 1.76 20.75 -17.31
N ARG A 134 0.71 20.34 -16.59
CA ARG A 134 -0.57 21.06 -16.57
C ARG A 134 -0.44 22.45 -15.95
N ILE A 135 0.37 22.61 -14.90
CA ILE A 135 0.66 23.91 -14.28
C ILE A 135 1.41 24.80 -15.27
N GLU A 136 2.47 24.28 -15.90
CA GLU A 136 3.26 25.01 -16.90
C GLU A 136 2.39 25.42 -18.09
N PHE A 137 1.49 24.55 -18.55
CA PHE A 137 0.51 24.89 -19.58
C PHE A 137 -0.47 25.98 -19.14
N ALA A 138 -0.96 25.93 -17.90
CA ALA A 138 -1.85 26.94 -17.35
C ALA A 138 -1.17 28.31 -17.22
N ASP A 139 0.10 28.33 -16.82
CA ASP A 139 0.91 29.54 -16.75
C ASP A 139 1.16 30.11 -18.15
N GLU A 140 1.49 29.28 -19.13
CA GLU A 140 1.65 29.68 -20.53
C GLU A 140 0.35 30.26 -21.11
N ALA A 141 -0.80 29.62 -20.85
CA ALA A 141 -2.10 30.13 -21.29
C ALA A 141 -2.42 31.52 -20.68
N ARG A 142 -2.03 31.75 -19.42
CA ARG A 142 -2.20 33.06 -18.76
C ARG A 142 -1.25 34.12 -19.31
N LEU A 143 -0.01 33.75 -19.60
CA LEU A 143 1.02 34.65 -20.10
C LEU A 143 0.74 35.07 -21.55
N SER A 144 0.40 34.11 -22.41
CA SER A 144 0.08 34.37 -23.82
C SER A 144 -1.27 35.07 -24.03
N ARG A 145 -2.22 34.90 -23.08
CA ARG A 145 -3.62 35.34 -23.19
C ARG A 145 -4.33 34.80 -24.44
N ASP A 146 -3.86 33.68 -24.97
CA ASP A 146 -4.50 33.01 -26.10
C ASP A 146 -5.86 32.45 -25.64
N PRO A 147 -6.99 32.83 -26.28
CA PRO A 147 -8.32 32.40 -25.89
C PRO A 147 -8.51 30.88 -25.99
N ASP A 148 -7.86 30.21 -26.94
CA ASP A 148 -7.98 28.76 -27.12
C ASP A 148 -7.17 28.02 -26.05
N LEU A 149 -5.96 28.51 -25.71
CA LEU A 149 -5.18 27.94 -24.61
C LEU A 149 -5.89 28.14 -23.26
N LEU A 150 -6.49 29.31 -23.01
CA LEU A 150 -7.27 29.57 -21.79
C LEU A 150 -8.52 28.68 -21.71
N ARG A 151 -9.25 28.52 -22.83
CA ARG A 151 -10.41 27.62 -22.90
C ARG A 151 -10.01 26.18 -22.59
N ALA A 152 -8.96 25.68 -23.24
CA ALA A 152 -8.43 24.34 -23.00
C ALA A 152 -7.95 24.17 -21.54
N ALA A 153 -7.26 25.16 -20.99
CA ALA A 153 -6.76 25.12 -19.62
C ALA A 153 -7.91 25.11 -18.58
N HIS A 154 -9.05 25.74 -18.88
CA HIS A 154 -10.28 25.61 -18.09
C HIS A 154 -10.95 24.25 -18.28
N HIS A 155 -11.15 23.81 -19.52
CA HIS A 155 -11.84 22.56 -19.86
C HIS A 155 -11.14 21.33 -19.27
N TYR A 156 -9.81 21.26 -19.38
CA TYR A 156 -9.00 20.16 -18.85
C TYR A 156 -8.54 20.36 -17.40
N ASN A 157 -9.12 21.31 -16.68
CA ASN A 157 -8.86 21.59 -15.26
C ASN A 157 -7.38 21.85 -14.94
N CYS A 158 -6.65 22.52 -15.83
CA CYS A 158 -5.29 23.00 -15.59
C CYS A 158 -5.30 24.29 -14.78
N LEU A 159 -6.30 25.15 -14.99
CA LEU A 159 -6.51 26.37 -14.22
C LEU A 159 -7.34 26.07 -12.96
N GLU A 160 -6.91 26.61 -11.83
CA GLU A 160 -7.78 26.69 -10.65
C GLU A 160 -9.05 27.46 -11.02
N GLN A 161 -10.23 26.89 -10.74
CA GLN A 161 -11.52 27.56 -10.99
C GLN A 161 -11.65 28.82 -10.12
N GLY A 162 -11.23 29.96 -10.66
CA GLY A 162 -11.25 31.27 -10.03
C GLY A 162 -12.63 31.92 -10.11
N GLY A 163 -13.50 31.62 -9.14
CA GLY A 163 -14.76 32.35 -8.95
C GLY A 163 -14.93 32.76 -7.48
N ARG A 164 -15.38 34.00 -7.23
CA ARG A 164 -15.63 34.55 -5.87
C ARG A 164 -16.55 33.67 -5.00
N HIS A 165 -17.36 32.80 -5.61
CA HIS A 165 -18.21 31.80 -4.94
C HIS A 165 -17.46 30.56 -4.40
N ALA A 166 -16.22 30.33 -4.82
CA ALA A 166 -15.39 29.24 -4.29
C ALA A 166 -14.91 29.50 -2.85
N ARG A 167 -14.97 30.74 -2.34
CA ARG A 167 -14.53 31.07 -0.97
C ARG A 167 -15.34 30.35 0.13
N GLY A 168 -16.61 30.01 -0.14
CA GLY A 168 -17.44 29.21 0.77
C GLY A 168 -17.15 27.71 0.72
N ALA A 169 -16.85 27.17 -0.48
CA ALA A 169 -16.48 25.77 -0.68
C ALA A 169 -15.00 25.46 -0.38
N ARG A 170 -14.18 26.51 -0.15
CA ARG A 170 -12.71 26.49 -0.02
C ARG A 170 -12.17 25.88 1.28
N ARG A 171 -12.96 25.72 2.33
CA ARG A 171 -12.50 24.95 3.49
C ARG A 171 -12.68 23.49 3.17
N GLY A 172 -11.70 22.94 2.43
CA GLY A 172 -11.45 21.51 2.43
C GLY A 172 -11.51 20.99 3.87
N PRO A 173 -11.92 19.74 4.09
CA PRO A 173 -12.29 19.29 5.42
C PRO A 173 -11.17 19.55 6.42
N GLY A 174 -11.48 20.12 7.59
CA GLY A 174 -10.48 20.44 8.61
C GLY A 174 -9.73 19.20 9.13
N PRO A 175 -8.56 19.40 9.78
CA PRO A 175 -7.72 18.29 10.25
C PRO A 175 -8.44 17.47 11.33
N ASP A 176 -8.27 16.15 11.30
CA ASP A 176 -8.70 15.28 12.41
C ASP A 176 -7.69 15.31 13.58
N LEU A 177 -8.00 14.60 14.67
CA LEU A 177 -7.15 14.59 15.87
C LEU A 177 -5.76 14.02 15.56
N ALA A 178 -5.71 12.91 14.81
CA ALA A 178 -4.46 12.30 14.40
C ALA A 178 -3.58 13.25 13.57
N GLU A 179 -4.16 14.00 12.63
CA GLU A 179 -3.44 15.00 11.83
C GLU A 179 -2.96 16.19 12.67
N ARG A 180 -3.75 16.67 13.64
CA ARG A 180 -3.31 17.75 14.55
C ARG A 180 -2.12 17.32 15.40
N VAL A 181 -2.15 16.09 15.92
CA VAL A 181 -1.03 15.51 16.67
C VAL A 181 0.20 15.40 15.78
N HIS A 182 0.06 14.90 14.54
CA HIS A 182 1.18 14.79 13.61
C HIS A 182 1.77 16.15 13.23
N ALA A 183 0.92 17.15 12.96
CA ALA A 183 1.34 18.52 12.65
C ALA A 183 2.02 19.21 13.84
N ARG A 184 1.57 18.93 15.08
CA ARG A 184 2.25 19.40 16.30
C ARG A 184 3.64 18.77 16.43
N ALA A 185 3.76 17.46 16.21
CA ALA A 185 5.05 16.77 16.24
C ALA A 185 6.01 17.27 15.14
N ALA A 186 5.51 17.58 13.94
CA ALA A 186 6.30 18.20 12.86
C ALA A 186 6.81 19.58 13.27
N ARG A 187 5.93 20.47 13.74
CA ARG A 187 6.30 21.81 14.23
C ARG A 187 7.35 21.78 15.35
N VAL A 188 7.27 20.83 16.27
CA VAL A 188 8.30 20.67 17.33
C VAL A 188 9.65 20.27 16.73
N ARG A 189 9.68 19.41 15.72
CA ARG A 189 10.93 19.00 15.06
C ARG A 189 11.58 20.14 14.29
N GLU A 190 10.79 20.97 13.62
CA GLU A 190 11.26 22.10 12.83
C GLU A 190 11.63 23.30 13.71
N GLY A 191 10.75 23.70 14.63
CA GLY A 191 10.93 24.90 15.45
C GLY A 191 11.77 24.69 16.72
N ALA A 192 11.92 23.46 17.20
CA ALA A 192 12.64 23.15 18.44
C ALA A 192 13.44 21.83 18.34
N PRO A 193 14.50 21.77 17.51
CA PRO A 193 15.26 20.54 17.25
C PRO A 193 15.89 19.95 18.51
N ARG A 194 16.28 20.79 19.49
CA ARG A 194 16.79 20.33 20.80
C ARG A 194 15.72 19.59 21.61
N ALA A 195 14.49 20.11 21.64
CA ALA A 195 13.38 19.46 22.32
C ALA A 195 13.02 18.13 21.63
N ALA A 196 12.99 18.12 20.30
CA ALA A 196 12.77 16.90 19.53
C ALA A 196 13.85 15.83 19.80
N ALA A 197 15.12 16.24 19.89
CA ALA A 197 16.22 15.35 20.26
C ALA A 197 16.09 14.85 21.70
N ALA A 198 15.70 15.69 22.66
CA ALA A 198 15.47 15.31 24.05
C ALA A 198 14.31 14.30 24.20
N PHE A 199 13.18 14.54 23.53
CA PHE A 199 12.07 13.56 23.50
C PHE A 199 12.48 12.25 22.82
N GLY A 200 13.31 12.34 21.77
CA GLY A 200 13.94 11.19 21.15
C GLY A 200 14.76 10.39 22.15
N ALA A 201 15.67 11.06 22.88
CA ALA A 201 16.52 10.48 23.91
C ALA A 201 15.71 9.81 25.02
N LEU A 202 14.74 10.53 25.57
CA LEU A 202 13.87 10.05 26.63
C LEU A 202 13.15 8.78 26.20
N ARG A 203 12.58 8.77 24.99
CA ARG A 203 11.94 7.59 24.42
C ARG A 203 12.92 6.42 24.24
N GLY A 204 14.16 6.70 23.83
CA GLY A 204 15.21 5.68 23.68
C GLY A 204 15.60 5.06 25.01
N VAL A 205 15.96 5.89 25.99
CA VAL A 205 16.31 5.48 27.36
C VAL A 205 15.16 4.75 28.03
N TRP A 206 13.95 5.31 27.95
CA TRP A 206 12.73 4.69 28.48
C TRP A 206 12.48 3.33 27.83
N GLY A 207 12.60 3.23 26.50
CA GLY A 207 12.46 1.96 25.79
C GLY A 207 13.42 0.89 26.28
N TRP A 208 14.71 1.22 26.43
CA TRP A 208 15.70 0.26 26.95
C TRP A 208 15.49 -0.09 28.43
N LEU A 209 15.02 0.87 29.24
CA LEU A 209 14.62 0.61 30.62
C LEU A 209 13.47 -0.41 30.66
N LEU A 210 12.44 -0.26 29.82
CA LEU A 210 11.35 -1.24 29.71
C LEU A 210 11.85 -2.61 29.23
N VAL A 211 12.83 -2.66 28.31
CA VAL A 211 13.45 -3.95 27.94
C VAL A 211 14.15 -4.58 29.15
N ALA A 212 14.93 -3.82 29.91
CA ALA A 212 15.61 -4.32 31.10
C ALA A 212 14.61 -4.83 32.15
N VAL A 213 13.54 -4.08 32.41
CA VAL A 213 12.46 -4.49 33.33
C VAL A 213 11.77 -5.74 32.82
N LEU A 214 11.48 -5.85 31.52
CA LEU A 214 10.88 -7.05 30.93
C LEU A 214 11.79 -8.27 31.10
N VAL A 215 13.09 -8.13 30.82
CA VAL A 215 14.06 -9.23 31.02
C VAL A 215 14.11 -9.64 32.49
N LEU A 216 14.20 -8.70 33.43
CA LEU A 216 14.17 -9.02 34.85
C LEU A 216 12.84 -9.69 35.24
N ALA A 217 11.71 -9.20 34.75
CA ALA A 217 10.40 -9.80 35.01
C ALA A 217 10.32 -11.25 34.51
N THR A 218 10.98 -11.62 33.41
CA THR A 218 11.03 -13.04 32.97
C THR A 218 11.80 -13.95 33.93
N LEU A 219 12.72 -13.41 34.73
CA LEU A 219 13.49 -14.16 35.72
C LEU A 219 12.72 -14.34 37.04
N PHE A 220 11.86 -13.38 37.39
CA PHE A 220 11.17 -13.33 38.68
C PHE A 220 9.67 -13.66 38.62
N ALA A 221 9.08 -13.75 37.43
CA ALA A 221 7.67 -14.07 37.24
C ALA A 221 7.50 -15.14 36.14
N PRO A 222 7.16 -16.40 36.50
CA PRO A 222 7.05 -17.51 35.56
C PRO A 222 6.14 -17.20 34.35
N GLY A 223 5.01 -16.52 34.58
CA GLY A 223 4.06 -16.17 33.51
C GLY A 223 4.57 -15.16 32.49
N VAL A 224 5.52 -14.28 32.85
CA VAL A 224 6.09 -13.31 31.90
C VAL A 224 7.00 -14.00 30.88
N SER A 225 7.73 -15.04 31.31
CA SER A 225 8.65 -15.77 30.43
C SER A 225 7.96 -16.42 29.21
N ALA A 226 6.74 -16.94 29.39
CA ALA A 226 5.94 -17.56 28.34
C ALA A 226 5.34 -16.55 27.35
N THR A 227 5.17 -15.29 27.77
CA THR A 227 4.56 -14.24 26.93
C THR A 227 5.50 -13.62 25.90
N VAL A 228 6.81 -13.67 26.15
CA VAL A 228 7.81 -13.11 25.23
C VAL A 228 7.78 -13.84 23.87
N PRO A 229 7.79 -15.18 23.81
CA PRO A 229 7.62 -15.91 22.55
C PRO A 229 6.30 -15.58 21.83
N LEU A 230 5.19 -15.44 22.56
CA LEU A 230 3.88 -15.10 21.98
C LEU A 230 3.88 -13.70 21.34
N LEU A 231 4.50 -12.72 22.03
CA LEU A 231 4.69 -11.37 21.51
C LEU A 231 5.55 -11.39 20.23
N LEU A 232 6.66 -12.12 20.23
CA LEU A 232 7.54 -12.24 19.07
C LEU A 232 6.83 -12.93 17.90
N GLY A 233 6.06 -13.99 18.16
CA GLY A 233 5.22 -14.66 17.17
C GLY A 233 4.16 -13.74 16.57
N THR A 234 3.53 -12.91 17.40
CA THR A 234 2.56 -11.88 16.97
C THR A 234 3.20 -10.82 16.07
N LEU A 235 4.40 -10.33 16.45
CA LEU A 235 5.17 -9.41 15.62
C LEU A 235 5.62 -10.06 14.31
N TRP A 236 5.96 -11.35 14.35
CA TRP A 236 6.35 -12.12 13.18
C TRP A 236 5.18 -12.35 12.20
N LEU A 237 3.98 -12.70 12.70
CA LEU A 237 2.74 -12.76 11.91
C LEU A 237 2.51 -11.45 11.15
N LEU A 238 2.57 -10.32 11.86
CA LEU A 238 2.40 -9.02 11.21
C LEU A 238 3.51 -8.68 10.24
N ALA A 239 4.76 -9.07 10.51
CA ALA A 239 5.84 -8.91 9.56
C ALA A 239 5.60 -9.72 8.27
N GLN A 240 5.16 -10.98 8.39
CA GLN A 240 4.80 -11.84 7.25
C GLN A 240 3.67 -11.26 6.40
N LEU A 241 2.67 -10.63 7.02
CA LEU A 241 1.59 -9.97 6.29
C LEU A 241 2.02 -8.60 5.71
N ALA A 242 2.78 -7.80 6.47
CA ALA A 242 3.15 -6.44 6.10
C ALA A 242 4.25 -6.35 5.02
N LEU A 243 5.08 -7.40 4.88
CA LEU A 243 6.15 -7.48 3.88
C LEU A 243 5.61 -7.57 2.43
N PRO A 244 4.73 -8.52 2.08
CA PRO A 244 4.08 -8.59 0.76
C PRO A 244 3.01 -7.52 0.55
N ALA A 245 2.49 -6.89 1.61
CA ALA A 245 1.56 -5.75 1.54
C ALA A 245 2.22 -4.45 1.05
N ARG A 246 2.82 -4.48 -0.14
CA ARG A 246 3.60 -3.38 -0.71
C ARG A 246 2.76 -2.14 -0.99
N SER A 247 1.44 -2.24 -1.12
CA SER A 247 0.54 -1.09 -1.27
C SER A 247 0.17 -0.39 0.05
N ARG A 248 0.58 -0.91 1.21
CA ARG A 248 0.14 -0.39 2.52
C ARG A 248 0.45 1.10 2.70
N THR A 249 -0.51 1.82 3.28
CA THR A 249 -0.39 3.24 3.67
C THR A 249 -0.20 3.41 5.18
N VAL A 250 -0.50 2.37 5.98
CA VAL A 250 -0.24 2.37 7.42
C VAL A 250 1.23 2.07 7.73
N SER A 251 1.77 2.72 8.76
CA SER A 251 3.11 2.38 9.28
C SER A 251 3.07 1.11 10.11
N PHE A 252 4.18 0.37 10.15
CA PHE A 252 4.33 -0.74 11.09
C PHE A 252 4.11 -0.30 12.54
N ALA A 253 4.59 0.89 12.92
CA ALA A 253 4.29 1.50 14.23
C ALA A 253 2.80 1.64 14.56
N ALA A 254 1.96 1.85 13.54
CA ALA A 254 0.51 1.92 13.75
C ALA A 254 -0.05 0.52 14.01
N LEU A 255 0.42 -0.49 13.27
CA LEU A 255 0.03 -1.88 13.48
C LEU A 255 0.40 -2.34 14.91
N VAL A 256 1.63 -2.08 15.37
CA VAL A 256 2.06 -2.46 16.71
C VAL A 256 1.25 -1.77 17.81
N ARG A 257 0.84 -0.51 17.61
CA ARG A 257 -0.10 0.15 18.55
C ARG A 257 -1.49 -0.45 18.52
N VAL A 258 -1.93 -0.95 17.37
CA VAL A 258 -3.22 -1.64 17.26
C VAL A 258 -3.18 -3.02 17.92
N ILE A 259 -2.02 -3.70 17.97
CA ILE A 259 -1.82 -4.88 18.83
C ILE A 259 -2.11 -4.51 20.29
N ALA A 260 -1.47 -3.44 20.79
CA ALA A 260 -1.71 -2.97 22.15
C ALA A 260 -3.19 -2.63 22.40
N LEU A 261 -3.85 -1.95 21.46
CA LEU A 261 -5.29 -1.68 21.56
C LEU A 261 -6.12 -2.98 21.56
N GLY A 262 -5.81 -3.94 20.69
CA GLY A 262 -6.49 -5.24 20.64
C GLY A 262 -6.36 -6.01 21.95
N ALA A 263 -5.16 -6.05 22.54
CA ALA A 263 -4.92 -6.66 23.84
C ALA A 263 -5.73 -5.97 24.95
N LEU A 264 -5.77 -4.63 24.95
CA LEU A 264 -6.57 -3.86 25.91
C LEU A 264 -8.09 -4.04 25.73
N MET A 265 -8.56 -4.44 24.54
CA MET A 265 -9.98 -4.71 24.30
C MET A 265 -10.44 -6.05 24.87
N ALA A 266 -9.54 -6.98 25.23
CA ALA A 266 -9.94 -8.26 25.82
C ALA A 266 -10.83 -8.09 27.06
N TRP A 267 -10.49 -7.13 27.94
CA TRP A 267 -11.28 -6.85 29.15
C TRP A 267 -12.69 -6.30 28.83
N PRO A 268 -12.87 -5.22 28.05
CA PRO A 268 -14.19 -4.77 27.62
C PRO A 268 -15.01 -5.85 26.91
N ILE A 269 -14.36 -6.72 26.12
CA ILE A 269 -15.02 -7.82 25.40
C ILE A 269 -15.58 -8.84 26.40
N ALA A 270 -14.78 -9.28 27.36
CA ALA A 270 -15.21 -10.18 28.43
C ALA A 270 -16.41 -9.63 29.24
N LEU A 271 -16.45 -8.31 29.49
CA LEU A 271 -17.59 -7.67 30.16
C LEU A 271 -18.87 -7.69 29.31
N VAL A 272 -18.73 -7.52 27.99
CA VAL A 272 -19.88 -7.61 27.06
C VAL A 272 -20.39 -9.04 26.98
N GLU A 273 -19.50 -10.02 26.96
CA GLU A 273 -19.86 -11.44 27.01
C GLU A 273 -20.63 -11.77 28.29
N LEU A 274 -20.12 -11.37 29.46
CA LEU A 274 -20.80 -11.56 30.74
C LEU A 274 -22.20 -10.94 30.74
N ALA A 275 -22.31 -9.70 30.28
CA ALA A 275 -23.59 -9.01 30.20
C ALA A 275 -24.57 -9.71 29.26
N PHE A 276 -24.08 -10.22 28.12
CA PHE A 276 -24.90 -10.91 27.14
C PHE A 276 -25.32 -12.30 27.61
N ALA A 277 -24.40 -13.09 28.17
CA ALA A 277 -24.71 -14.39 28.77
C ALA A 277 -25.77 -14.27 29.86
N GLY A 278 -25.61 -13.30 30.77
CA GLY A 278 -26.60 -13.02 31.81
C GLY A 278 -27.96 -12.57 31.26
N ALA A 279 -27.98 -11.79 30.17
CA ALA A 279 -29.22 -11.37 29.53
C ALA A 279 -29.98 -12.51 28.83
N VAL A 280 -29.25 -13.52 28.33
CA VAL A 280 -29.83 -14.71 27.68
C VAL A 280 -30.15 -15.82 28.71
N GLY A 281 -29.74 -15.64 29.97
CA GLY A 281 -30.02 -16.58 31.07
C GLY A 281 -29.07 -17.77 31.13
N PHE A 282 -27.92 -17.69 30.44
CA PHE A 282 -26.87 -18.69 30.57
C PHE A 282 -25.97 -18.40 31.77
N ASP A 283 -25.55 -19.46 32.46
CA ASP A 283 -24.41 -19.36 33.37
C ASP A 283 -23.17 -19.02 32.53
N PRO A 284 -22.35 -18.02 32.92
CA PRO A 284 -21.10 -17.75 32.23
C PRO A 284 -20.13 -18.94 32.19
N GLU A 285 -20.28 -19.94 33.07
CA GLU A 285 -19.48 -21.18 33.06
C GLU A 285 -20.06 -22.28 32.13
N ASP A 286 -21.20 -22.03 31.48
CA ASP A 286 -21.83 -22.99 30.58
C ASP A 286 -21.01 -23.19 29.28
N GLN A 287 -20.69 -24.44 28.97
CA GLN A 287 -20.06 -24.88 27.72
C GLN A 287 -20.76 -24.38 26.45
N TYR A 288 -22.09 -24.21 26.48
CA TYR A 288 -22.84 -23.65 25.36
C TYR A 288 -22.64 -22.13 25.23
N ALA A 289 -22.52 -21.40 26.35
CA ALA A 289 -22.18 -19.99 26.33
C ALA A 289 -20.77 -19.79 25.74
N TYR A 290 -19.84 -20.68 26.09
CA TYR A 290 -18.48 -20.68 25.55
C TYR A 290 -18.42 -20.85 24.03
N ALA A 291 -19.17 -21.81 23.46
CA ALA A 291 -19.12 -22.05 22.01
C ALA A 291 -20.02 -21.10 21.20
N TYR A 292 -21.22 -20.78 21.69
CA TYR A 292 -22.27 -20.12 20.88
C TYR A 292 -22.54 -18.66 21.24
N ILE A 293 -22.11 -18.18 22.41
CA ILE A 293 -22.22 -16.75 22.80
C ILE A 293 -20.89 -16.03 22.65
N ALA A 294 -19.80 -16.58 23.20
CA ALA A 294 -18.50 -15.92 23.17
C ALA A 294 -18.01 -15.70 21.73
N VAL A 295 -18.05 -16.73 20.88
CA VAL A 295 -17.52 -16.66 19.50
C VAL A 295 -18.13 -15.51 18.69
N PRO A 296 -19.47 -15.35 18.55
CA PRO A 296 -20.04 -14.20 17.85
C PRO A 296 -19.65 -12.85 18.46
N VAL A 297 -19.65 -12.75 19.79
CA VAL A 297 -19.32 -11.50 20.49
C VAL A 297 -17.86 -11.12 20.22
N GLU A 298 -16.93 -12.05 20.40
CA GLU A 298 -15.52 -11.80 20.17
C GLU A 298 -15.20 -11.47 18.72
N GLU A 299 -15.72 -12.26 17.76
CA GLU A 299 -15.45 -12.05 16.33
C GLU A 299 -15.91 -10.66 15.86
N ILE A 300 -17.02 -10.13 16.42
CA ILE A 300 -17.48 -8.77 16.16
C ILE A 300 -16.61 -7.75 16.92
N ALA A 301 -16.37 -7.97 18.20
CA ALA A 301 -15.76 -6.98 19.07
C ALA A 301 -14.25 -6.81 18.85
N LYS A 302 -13.57 -7.79 18.24
CA LYS A 302 -12.19 -7.69 17.72
C LYS A 302 -12.00 -6.51 16.75
N PHE A 303 -13.06 -5.98 16.14
CA PHE A 303 -13.02 -4.81 15.26
C PHE A 303 -13.16 -3.46 15.99
N ALA A 304 -13.36 -3.44 17.31
CA ALA A 304 -13.45 -2.21 18.10
C ALA A 304 -12.21 -1.29 17.95
N PRO A 305 -10.95 -1.79 17.92
CA PRO A 305 -9.78 -0.94 17.67
C PRO A 305 -9.84 -0.20 16.32
N LEU A 306 -10.43 -0.80 15.29
CA LEU A 306 -10.60 -0.16 13.97
C LEU A 306 -11.67 0.93 14.01
N LEU A 307 -12.75 0.72 14.77
CA LEU A 307 -13.77 1.74 15.01
C LEU A 307 -13.17 2.95 15.74
N LEU A 308 -12.35 2.72 16.77
CA LEU A 308 -11.61 3.79 17.47
C LEU A 308 -10.68 4.54 16.52
N CYS A 309 -9.96 3.83 15.64
CA CYS A 309 -9.13 4.46 14.60
C CYS A 309 -9.98 5.33 13.66
N TRP A 310 -11.19 4.90 13.29
CA TRP A 310 -12.09 5.70 12.46
C TRP A 310 -12.58 6.96 13.17
N LEU A 311 -12.85 6.91 14.47
CA LEU A 311 -13.26 8.07 15.26
C LEU A 311 -12.14 9.11 15.37
N VAL A 312 -10.91 8.67 15.64
CA VAL A 312 -9.76 9.55 15.91
C VAL A 312 -9.03 10.01 14.65
N ALA A 313 -8.99 9.16 13.62
CA ALA A 313 -8.21 9.32 12.39
C ALA A 313 -9.07 9.18 11.12
N ARG A 314 -10.32 9.67 11.16
CA ARG A 314 -11.31 9.53 10.07
C ARG A 314 -10.77 9.90 8.68
N ARG A 315 -9.90 10.92 8.58
CA ARG A 315 -9.32 11.36 7.30
C ARG A 315 -8.26 10.38 6.81
N GLN A 316 -7.48 9.81 7.72
CA GLN A 316 -6.55 8.72 7.40
C GLN A 316 -7.30 7.46 6.97
N VAL A 317 -8.37 7.06 7.68
CA VAL A 317 -9.19 5.88 7.32
C VAL A 317 -9.78 5.98 5.91
N LYS A 318 -10.17 7.18 5.48
CA LYS A 318 -10.66 7.44 4.11
C LYS A 318 -9.58 7.32 3.02
N ARG A 319 -8.31 7.30 3.38
CA ARG A 319 -7.15 7.18 2.47
C ARG A 319 -6.49 5.81 2.55
N LEU A 320 -6.96 4.92 3.42
CA LEU A 320 -6.44 3.57 3.52
C LEU A 320 -6.59 2.81 2.20
N ALA A 321 -5.57 2.03 1.93
CA ALA A 321 -5.56 0.95 0.95
C ALA A 321 -6.40 -0.22 1.47
N ALA A 322 -6.85 -1.11 0.58
CA ALA A 322 -7.59 -2.31 0.93
C ALA A 322 -6.78 -3.19 1.88
N VAL A 323 -5.47 -3.33 1.61
CA VAL A 323 -4.57 -4.13 2.46
C VAL A 323 -4.41 -3.55 3.87
N ASP A 324 -4.63 -2.25 4.07
CA ASP A 324 -4.51 -1.66 5.41
C ASP A 324 -5.62 -2.15 6.35
N PHE A 325 -6.83 -2.43 5.83
CA PHE A 325 -7.91 -3.01 6.64
C PHE A 325 -7.57 -4.42 7.10
N LEU A 326 -6.97 -5.23 6.21
CA LEU A 326 -6.44 -6.56 6.53
C LEU A 326 -5.39 -6.46 7.64
N LEU A 327 -4.38 -5.60 7.49
CA LEU A 327 -3.29 -5.48 8.45
C LEU A 327 -3.74 -4.93 9.81
N LEU A 328 -4.66 -3.96 9.83
CA LEU A 328 -5.20 -3.40 11.07
C LEU A 328 -6.05 -4.44 11.80
N ALA A 329 -6.88 -5.20 11.09
CA ALA A 329 -7.67 -6.28 11.68
C ALA A 329 -6.79 -7.42 12.18
N ALA A 330 -5.75 -7.80 11.42
CA ALA A 330 -4.74 -8.76 11.85
C ALA A 330 -4.07 -8.33 13.16
N ALA A 331 -3.70 -7.05 13.27
CA ALA A 331 -3.08 -6.51 14.47
C ALA A 331 -4.04 -6.49 15.66
N ALA A 332 -5.31 -6.15 15.45
CA ALA A 332 -6.32 -6.14 16.49
C ALA A 332 -6.60 -7.57 17.02
N GLY A 333 -6.83 -8.52 16.12
CA GLY A 333 -7.04 -9.93 16.47
C GLY A 333 -5.82 -10.58 17.10
N ALA A 334 -4.60 -10.28 16.63
CA ALA A 334 -3.38 -10.80 17.24
C ALA A 334 -3.10 -10.17 18.62
N GLY A 335 -3.51 -8.90 18.83
CA GLY A 335 -3.49 -8.28 20.15
C GLY A 335 -4.45 -8.94 21.13
N PHE A 336 -5.68 -9.22 20.69
CA PHE A 336 -6.66 -9.98 21.47
C PHE A 336 -6.11 -11.37 21.84
N HIS A 337 -5.58 -12.09 20.84
CA HIS A 337 -4.94 -13.40 21.04
C HIS A 337 -3.78 -13.34 22.05
N LEU A 338 -2.95 -12.29 22.01
CA LEU A 338 -1.86 -12.11 22.97
C LEU A 338 -2.37 -11.96 24.41
N ALA A 339 -3.47 -11.22 24.60
CA ALA A 339 -4.08 -11.07 25.92
C ALA A 339 -4.72 -12.37 26.41
N GLU A 340 -5.45 -13.06 25.54
CA GLU A 340 -6.05 -14.36 25.82
C GLU A 340 -5.01 -15.41 26.24
N GLN A 341 -3.94 -15.57 25.45
CA GLN A 341 -2.89 -16.55 25.73
C GLN A 341 -2.08 -16.20 26.99
N LEU A 342 -1.91 -14.91 27.29
CA LEU A 342 -1.34 -14.47 28.57
C LEU A 342 -2.21 -14.93 29.74
N MET A 343 -3.53 -14.79 29.64
CA MET A 343 -4.46 -15.22 30.68
C MET A 343 -4.53 -16.76 30.80
N LEU A 344 -4.50 -17.48 29.68
CA LEU A 344 -4.40 -18.95 29.65
C LEU A 344 -3.12 -19.45 30.32
N THR A 345 -2.00 -18.82 29.98
CA THR A 345 -0.71 -19.21 30.53
C THR A 345 -0.70 -18.94 32.04
N ALA A 346 -1.29 -17.83 32.49
CA ALA A 346 -1.52 -17.57 33.90
C ALA A 346 -2.32 -18.70 34.59
N ALA A 347 -3.42 -19.16 33.99
CA ALA A 347 -4.27 -20.23 34.53
C ALA A 347 -3.58 -21.61 34.60
N THR A 348 -2.68 -21.91 33.66
CA THR A 348 -2.07 -23.26 33.48
C THR A 348 -0.74 -23.47 34.20
N ILE A 349 -0.10 -22.42 34.75
CA ILE A 349 1.22 -22.49 35.44
C ILE A 349 1.21 -23.38 36.71
N GLY A 350 0.05 -23.78 37.23
CA GLY A 350 -0.06 -24.82 38.26
C GLY A 350 0.41 -26.22 37.83
N SER A 351 0.61 -26.47 36.53
CA SER A 351 0.89 -27.82 35.96
C SER A 351 2.35 -28.07 35.56
N GLY A 352 3.25 -27.08 35.75
CA GLY A 352 4.70 -27.28 35.63
C GLY A 352 5.18 -27.86 34.31
N THR A 353 5.06 -27.15 33.18
CA THR A 353 5.82 -27.52 31.97
C THR A 353 6.26 -26.34 31.08
N GLU A 354 7.57 -26.35 30.85
CA GLU A 354 8.33 -25.91 29.67
C GLU A 354 8.56 -24.42 29.37
N GLY A 355 9.84 -24.04 29.49
CA GLY A 355 10.41 -22.80 29.01
C GLY A 355 10.61 -22.74 27.49
N TRP A 356 11.26 -21.65 27.07
CA TRP A 356 11.61 -21.28 25.69
C TRP A 356 11.79 -22.48 24.73
N SER A 357 10.86 -22.66 23.78
CA SER A 357 11.07 -23.55 22.63
C SER A 357 10.95 -22.78 21.30
N PRO A 358 11.88 -22.94 20.35
CA PRO A 358 11.80 -22.34 19.02
C PRO A 358 10.54 -22.72 18.24
N GLY A 359 9.91 -23.85 18.58
CA GLY A 359 8.63 -24.30 18.04
C GLY A 359 7.47 -23.36 18.39
N ARG A 360 7.42 -22.82 19.62
CA ARG A 360 6.39 -21.86 20.04
C ARG A 360 6.45 -20.51 19.33
N LEU A 361 7.63 -20.13 18.83
CA LEU A 361 7.79 -18.88 18.06
C LEU A 361 7.19 -18.98 16.65
N GLY A 362 7.01 -20.20 16.12
CA GLY A 362 6.51 -20.42 14.77
C GLY A 362 7.32 -19.69 13.69
N VAL A 363 8.64 -19.54 13.87
CA VAL A 363 9.48 -18.72 12.98
C VAL A 363 9.42 -19.23 11.53
N PHE A 364 9.33 -20.55 11.34
CA PHE A 364 9.17 -21.18 10.03
C PHE A 364 7.71 -21.48 9.66
N ALA A 365 6.76 -21.19 10.55
CA ALA A 365 5.35 -21.35 10.28
C ALA A 365 4.84 -20.20 9.42
N LEU A 366 4.16 -20.53 8.33
CA LEU A 366 3.44 -19.57 7.51
C LEU A 366 2.20 -19.12 8.28
N LEU A 367 2.15 -17.83 8.64
CA LEU A 367 1.12 -17.21 9.47
C LEU A 367 1.00 -17.89 10.86
N PRO A 368 1.95 -17.64 11.78
CA PRO A 368 1.97 -18.28 13.10
C PRO A 368 0.80 -17.81 13.99
N GLY A 369 0.53 -18.59 15.05
CA GLY A 369 -0.54 -18.32 16.02
C GLY A 369 -1.79 -19.18 15.84
N GLY A 370 -1.74 -20.18 14.95
CA GLY A 370 -2.78 -21.20 14.85
C GLY A 370 -2.44 -22.47 15.64
N VAL A 371 -3.48 -23.23 15.99
CA VAL A 371 -3.44 -24.51 16.69
C VAL A 371 -4.05 -25.58 15.81
N GLU A 372 -3.48 -26.79 15.82
CA GLU A 372 -4.04 -27.96 15.17
C GLU A 372 -4.44 -28.98 16.23
N LEU A 373 -5.60 -29.60 16.02
CA LEU A 373 -6.18 -30.68 16.82
C LEU A 373 -6.14 -31.94 15.94
N PRO A 374 -5.06 -32.74 16.00
CA PRO A 374 -4.81 -33.80 15.04
C PRO A 374 -5.82 -34.95 15.13
N VAL A 375 -6.37 -35.20 16.32
CA VAL A 375 -7.33 -36.29 16.57
C VAL A 375 -8.69 -35.95 15.93
N GLU A 376 -9.11 -34.70 16.06
CA GLU A 376 -10.37 -34.17 15.53
C GLU A 376 -10.24 -33.75 14.05
N GLY A 377 -9.02 -33.64 13.53
CA GLY A 377 -8.75 -33.17 12.16
C GLY A 377 -9.11 -31.70 11.95
N ILE A 378 -9.09 -30.91 13.03
CA ILE A 378 -9.50 -29.50 13.06
C ILE A 378 -8.26 -28.60 13.12
N ARG A 379 -8.29 -27.49 12.40
CA ARG A 379 -7.30 -26.41 12.52
C ARG A 379 -7.98 -25.11 12.89
N PHE A 380 -7.45 -24.44 13.91
CA PHE A 380 -7.75 -23.04 14.21
C PHE A 380 -6.56 -22.18 13.80
N SER A 381 -6.78 -21.20 12.93
CA SER A 381 -5.72 -20.38 12.34
C SER A 381 -5.25 -19.26 13.26
N GLY A 382 -5.93 -19.04 14.39
CA GLY A 382 -5.67 -17.97 15.34
C GLY A 382 -6.40 -16.68 15.01
N HIS A 383 -6.75 -15.91 16.04
CA HIS A 383 -7.55 -14.68 15.89
C HIS A 383 -6.91 -13.63 14.97
N GLY A 384 -5.57 -13.57 14.93
CA GLY A 384 -4.87 -12.67 14.01
C GLY A 384 -5.15 -13.00 12.54
N VAL A 385 -5.24 -14.29 12.18
CA VAL A 385 -5.49 -14.74 10.81
C VAL A 385 -6.98 -14.62 10.45
N THR A 386 -7.88 -15.03 11.34
CA THR A 386 -9.33 -14.93 11.09
C THR A 386 -9.79 -13.47 11.01
N ALA A 387 -9.31 -12.59 11.90
CA ALA A 387 -9.59 -11.17 11.83
C ALA A 387 -9.01 -10.52 10.56
N ALA A 388 -7.81 -10.95 10.11
CA ALA A 388 -7.22 -10.48 8.86
C ALA A 388 -8.07 -10.88 7.64
N LEU A 389 -8.66 -12.08 7.63
CA LEU A 389 -9.54 -12.55 6.55
C LEU A 389 -10.74 -11.61 6.41
N VAL A 390 -11.43 -11.34 7.51
CA VAL A 390 -12.57 -10.43 7.56
C VAL A 390 -12.14 -9.00 7.19
N GLY A 391 -11.03 -8.51 7.76
CA GLY A 391 -10.47 -7.19 7.45
C GLY A 391 -10.10 -7.02 5.97
N GLY A 392 -9.56 -8.06 5.33
CA GLY A 392 -9.26 -8.10 3.90
C GLY A 392 -10.52 -8.03 3.04
N ALA A 393 -11.55 -8.81 3.39
CA ALA A 393 -12.84 -8.77 2.72
C ALA A 393 -13.50 -7.38 2.83
N VAL A 394 -13.48 -6.77 4.02
CA VAL A 394 -13.95 -5.39 4.25
C VAL A 394 -13.12 -4.40 3.43
N GLY A 395 -11.80 -4.54 3.41
CA GLY A 395 -10.90 -3.68 2.62
C GLY A 395 -11.24 -3.67 1.14
N LEU A 396 -11.41 -4.87 0.55
CA LEU A 396 -11.81 -5.03 -0.86
C LEU A 396 -13.18 -4.40 -1.13
N ALA A 397 -14.17 -4.61 -0.26
CA ALA A 397 -15.49 -4.02 -0.40
C ALA A 397 -15.46 -2.48 -0.26
N VAL A 398 -14.75 -1.95 0.73
CA VAL A 398 -14.69 -0.51 1.01
C VAL A 398 -13.98 0.25 -0.10
N VAL A 399 -12.90 -0.31 -0.64
CA VAL A 399 -12.01 0.34 -1.60
C VAL A 399 -12.43 0.03 -3.03
N GLY A 400 -12.77 -1.22 -3.34
CA GLY A 400 -13.07 -1.70 -4.70
C GLY A 400 -14.49 -1.45 -5.20
N ARG A 401 -15.48 -1.24 -4.32
CA ARG A 401 -16.91 -1.22 -4.73
C ARG A 401 -17.27 -0.25 -5.85
N ARG A 402 -16.57 0.88 -5.96
CA ARG A 402 -16.85 1.86 -7.02
C ARG A 402 -16.35 1.41 -8.39
N MET A 403 -15.29 0.61 -8.43
CA MET A 403 -14.67 0.14 -9.66
C MET A 403 -15.24 -1.21 -10.10
N TYR A 404 -15.49 -2.11 -9.15
CA TYR A 404 -15.91 -3.49 -9.44
C TYR A 404 -17.39 -3.75 -9.15
N GLY A 405 -18.06 -2.89 -8.38
CA GLY A 405 -19.49 -2.99 -8.07
C GLY A 405 -19.79 -3.28 -6.60
N VAL A 406 -21.07 -3.10 -6.23
CA VAL A 406 -21.55 -3.22 -4.84
C VAL A 406 -21.50 -4.67 -4.31
N TRP A 407 -21.53 -5.67 -5.20
CA TRP A 407 -21.48 -7.10 -4.85
C TRP A 407 -20.24 -7.53 -4.06
N LEU A 408 -19.16 -6.75 -4.07
CA LEU A 408 -18.01 -6.98 -3.18
C LEU A 408 -18.41 -6.96 -1.69
N TRP A 409 -19.54 -6.35 -1.32
CA TRP A 409 -20.10 -6.42 0.04
C TRP A 409 -20.62 -7.80 0.44
N LEU A 410 -20.65 -8.78 -0.48
CA LEU A 410 -20.87 -10.19 -0.13
C LEU A 410 -19.62 -10.80 0.52
N LEU A 411 -18.42 -10.26 0.30
CA LEU A 411 -17.19 -10.83 0.85
C LEU A 411 -17.13 -10.74 2.39
N PRO A 412 -17.42 -9.61 3.05
CA PRO A 412 -17.37 -9.53 4.52
C PRO A 412 -18.26 -10.53 5.26
N PRO A 413 -19.57 -10.69 4.95
CA PRO A 413 -20.39 -11.68 5.66
C PRO A 413 -19.91 -13.11 5.42
N ILE A 414 -19.41 -13.44 4.22
CA ILE A 414 -18.81 -14.76 3.95
C ILE A 414 -17.56 -14.95 4.83
N ALA A 415 -16.67 -13.97 4.87
CA ALA A 415 -15.44 -14.05 5.67
C ALA A 415 -15.73 -14.16 7.18
N ILE A 416 -16.73 -13.42 7.68
CA ILE A 416 -17.18 -13.53 9.08
C ILE A 416 -17.75 -14.92 9.35
N GLY A 417 -18.55 -15.47 8.43
CA GLY A 417 -19.05 -16.83 8.53
C GLY A 417 -17.93 -17.88 8.60
N ILE A 418 -16.89 -17.75 7.78
CA ILE A 418 -15.72 -18.64 7.82
C ILE A 418 -14.98 -18.52 9.14
N ALA A 419 -14.69 -17.29 9.59
CA ALA A 419 -14.00 -17.04 10.85
C ALA A 419 -14.78 -17.58 12.05
N ALA A 420 -16.10 -17.34 12.09
CA ALA A 420 -16.98 -17.81 13.14
C ALA A 420 -17.12 -19.34 13.12
N LEU A 421 -17.24 -19.99 11.95
CA LEU A 421 -17.29 -21.45 11.86
C LEU A 421 -16.01 -22.08 12.39
N GLU A 422 -14.85 -21.56 12.00
CA GLU A 422 -13.55 -22.09 12.46
C GLU A 422 -13.38 -21.95 13.96
N HIS A 423 -13.70 -20.77 14.50
CA HIS A 423 -13.59 -20.50 15.92
C HIS A 423 -14.62 -21.29 16.75
N LEU A 424 -15.87 -21.39 16.27
CA LEU A 424 -16.93 -22.16 16.94
C LEU A 424 -16.62 -23.65 16.98
N ASN A 425 -16.15 -24.25 15.88
CA ASN A 425 -15.82 -25.69 15.88
C ASN A 425 -14.60 -25.98 16.75
N TYR A 426 -13.63 -25.06 16.81
CA TYR A 426 -12.50 -25.19 17.74
C TYR A 426 -12.97 -25.13 19.20
N ASN A 427 -13.79 -24.15 19.57
CA ASN A 427 -14.33 -24.04 20.93
C ASN A 427 -15.23 -25.22 21.27
N ALA A 428 -16.07 -25.67 20.35
CA ALA A 428 -16.90 -26.86 20.55
C ALA A 428 -16.04 -28.11 20.84
N ALA A 429 -14.98 -28.34 20.06
CA ALA A 429 -14.05 -29.44 20.31
C ALA A 429 -13.37 -29.35 21.68
N MET A 430 -12.92 -28.15 22.08
CA MET A 430 -12.32 -27.89 23.40
C MET A 430 -13.30 -28.10 24.56
N ALA A 431 -14.58 -27.77 24.35
CA ALA A 431 -15.64 -28.03 25.33
C ALA A 431 -16.27 -29.42 25.21
N GLN A 432 -15.72 -30.32 24.39
CA GLN A 432 -16.25 -31.67 24.17
C GLN A 432 -17.71 -31.67 23.70
N LEU A 433 -18.09 -30.66 22.91
CA LEU A 433 -19.39 -30.51 22.29
C LEU A 433 -19.37 -30.98 20.84
N ASP A 434 -20.35 -31.80 20.48
CA ASP A 434 -20.55 -32.21 19.09
C ASP A 434 -21.18 -31.08 18.27
N PRO A 435 -20.56 -30.64 17.15
CA PRO A 435 -21.18 -29.69 16.24
C PRO A 435 -22.38 -30.34 15.54
N THR A 436 -23.40 -29.54 15.26
CA THR A 436 -24.55 -30.02 14.46
C THR A 436 -24.11 -30.50 13.07
N ALA A 437 -24.87 -31.41 12.45
CA ALA A 437 -24.57 -31.90 11.10
C ALA A 437 -24.41 -30.77 10.05
N VAL A 438 -25.19 -29.70 10.19
CA VAL A 438 -25.09 -28.52 9.32
C VAL A 438 -23.78 -27.77 9.57
N THR A 439 -23.43 -27.54 10.84
CA THR A 439 -22.18 -26.87 11.22
C THR A 439 -20.96 -27.66 10.73
N ALA A 440 -20.95 -28.98 10.95
CA ALA A 440 -19.88 -29.87 10.50
C ALA A 440 -19.75 -29.88 8.97
N PHE A 441 -20.86 -29.97 8.23
CA PHE A 441 -20.86 -29.90 6.78
C PHE A 441 -20.30 -28.57 6.26
N MET A 442 -20.76 -27.45 6.83
CA MET A 442 -20.27 -26.11 6.44
C MET A 442 -18.79 -25.92 6.77
N PHE A 443 -18.32 -26.47 7.89
CA PHE A 443 -16.91 -26.42 8.27
C PHE A 443 -16.03 -27.29 7.35
N ALA A 444 -16.53 -28.45 6.92
CA ALA A 444 -15.88 -29.30 5.94
C ALA A 444 -15.74 -28.62 4.57
N LEU A 445 -16.74 -27.83 4.14
CA LEU A 445 -16.66 -27.05 2.89
C LEU A 445 -15.52 -26.03 2.88
N VAL A 446 -15.11 -25.53 4.05
CA VAL A 446 -13.96 -24.63 4.22
C VAL A 446 -12.70 -25.38 4.65
N GLY A 447 -12.68 -26.71 4.47
CA GLY A 447 -11.54 -27.58 4.70
C GLY A 447 -11.15 -27.68 6.17
N ASN A 448 -12.11 -27.68 7.10
CA ASN A 448 -11.89 -27.81 8.54
C ASN A 448 -10.86 -26.80 9.10
N GLY A 449 -10.88 -25.57 8.55
CA GLY A 449 -9.96 -24.47 8.91
C GLY A 449 -8.64 -24.46 8.16
N PHE A 450 -8.25 -25.54 7.46
CA PHE A 450 -7.01 -25.56 6.67
C PHE A 450 -7.01 -24.61 5.47
N ALA A 451 -8.19 -24.24 4.95
CA ALA A 451 -8.31 -23.32 3.83
C ALA A 451 -8.11 -21.84 4.23
N THR A 452 -8.36 -21.47 5.49
CA THR A 452 -8.41 -20.06 5.95
C THR A 452 -7.14 -19.29 5.64
N ARG A 453 -5.96 -19.88 5.92
CA ARG A 453 -4.66 -19.25 5.59
C ARG A 453 -4.49 -18.96 4.10
N TRP A 454 -4.96 -19.85 3.23
CA TRP A 454 -4.85 -19.71 1.78
C TRP A 454 -5.84 -18.68 1.24
N LEU A 455 -7.06 -18.67 1.79
CA LEU A 455 -8.05 -17.63 1.50
C LEU A 455 -7.53 -16.26 1.92
N LEU A 456 -6.88 -16.13 3.07
CA LEU A 456 -6.25 -14.88 3.50
C LEU A 456 -5.16 -14.43 2.51
N LEU A 457 -4.27 -15.34 2.09
CA LEU A 457 -3.23 -15.01 1.10
C LEU A 457 -3.83 -14.58 -0.25
N LEU A 458 -4.92 -15.22 -0.68
CA LEU A 458 -5.65 -14.81 -1.87
C LEU A 458 -6.23 -13.38 -1.71
N LEU A 459 -6.87 -13.08 -0.59
CA LEU A 459 -7.39 -11.73 -0.30
C LEU A 459 -6.28 -10.68 -0.23
N LEU A 460 -5.12 -11.04 0.33
CA LEU A 460 -3.94 -10.19 0.39
C LEU A 460 -3.44 -9.84 -1.02
N VAL A 461 -3.26 -10.84 -1.89
CA VAL A 461 -2.86 -10.61 -3.29
C VAL A 461 -3.89 -9.76 -4.02
N ALA A 462 -5.17 -10.09 -3.88
CA ALA A 462 -6.27 -9.33 -4.49
C ALA A 462 -6.29 -7.87 -4.02
N ALA A 463 -6.09 -7.63 -2.72
CA ALA A 463 -6.05 -6.30 -2.13
C ALA A 463 -4.87 -5.49 -2.67
N VAL A 464 -3.67 -6.07 -2.71
CA VAL A 464 -2.48 -5.36 -3.22
C VAL A 464 -2.64 -5.02 -4.70
N VAL A 465 -3.10 -5.96 -5.54
CA VAL A 465 -3.33 -5.70 -6.97
C VAL A 465 -4.39 -4.62 -7.17
N MET A 466 -5.49 -4.68 -6.40
CA MET A 466 -6.55 -3.67 -6.42
C MET A 466 -6.03 -2.28 -6.01
N ASP A 467 -5.19 -2.21 -4.98
CA ASP A 467 -4.64 -0.95 -4.48
C ASP A 467 -3.75 -0.27 -5.52
N PHE A 468 -2.86 -1.01 -6.19
CA PHE A 468 -2.03 -0.44 -7.26
C PHE A 468 -2.89 0.04 -8.43
N ARG A 469 -3.96 -0.68 -8.77
CA ARG A 469 -4.89 -0.25 -9.81
C ARG A 469 -5.64 1.02 -9.44
N ILE A 470 -6.08 1.14 -8.19
CA ILE A 470 -6.83 2.32 -7.72
C ILE A 470 -5.91 3.52 -7.54
N ALA A 471 -4.72 3.35 -6.96
CA ALA A 471 -3.73 4.41 -6.78
C ALA A 471 -3.37 5.09 -8.11
N ARG A 472 -3.40 4.36 -9.23
CA ARG A 472 -3.18 4.91 -10.58
C ARG A 472 -4.22 5.92 -11.02
N LEU A 473 -5.45 5.85 -10.51
CA LEU A 473 -6.47 6.86 -10.79
C LEU A 473 -6.10 8.24 -10.27
N GLY A 474 -5.13 8.34 -9.34
CA GLY A 474 -4.54 9.59 -8.88
C GLY A 474 -3.12 9.83 -9.40
N ALA A 475 -2.65 9.08 -10.40
CA ALA A 475 -1.26 9.18 -10.89
C ALA A 475 -0.94 10.52 -11.55
N ASP A 476 -1.97 11.23 -12.05
CA ASP A 476 -1.85 12.56 -12.63
C ASP A 476 -1.52 13.62 -11.58
N THR A 477 -1.93 13.43 -10.33
CA THR A 477 -1.70 14.36 -9.21
C THR A 477 -0.58 13.92 -8.27
N THR A 478 -0.27 12.64 -8.23
CA THR A 478 0.73 12.05 -7.32
C THR A 478 2.14 12.31 -7.83
N PRO A 479 3.08 12.79 -6.98
CA PRO A 479 4.48 12.92 -7.36
C PRO A 479 5.08 11.62 -7.88
N ARG A 480 6.05 11.72 -8.78
CA ARG A 480 6.68 10.54 -9.41
C ARG A 480 7.55 9.76 -8.43
N LEU A 481 7.90 8.53 -8.81
CA LEU A 481 8.98 7.80 -8.14
C LEU A 481 10.32 8.20 -8.75
N PRO A 482 11.40 8.31 -7.96
CA PRO A 482 12.73 8.56 -8.49
C PRO A 482 13.19 7.48 -9.47
N GLY A 483 13.90 7.88 -10.53
CA GLY A 483 14.39 6.98 -11.56
C GLY A 483 13.33 6.47 -12.53
N ARG A 484 13.66 5.47 -13.35
CA ARG A 484 12.76 4.91 -14.37
C ARG A 484 12.04 3.66 -13.86
N ALA A 485 10.78 3.51 -14.27
CA ALA A 485 9.99 2.31 -13.96
C ALA A 485 10.60 1.05 -14.63
N PRO A 486 10.66 -0.09 -13.92
CA PRO A 486 11.13 -1.35 -14.48
C PRO A 486 10.04 -2.03 -15.33
N LEU A 487 10.40 -3.11 -16.02
CA LEU A 487 9.47 -3.95 -16.78
C LEU A 487 8.72 -3.23 -17.92
N THR A 488 9.29 -2.16 -18.48
CA THR A 488 8.66 -1.41 -19.60
C THR A 488 8.36 -2.28 -20.81
N GLY A 489 9.20 -3.28 -21.11
CA GLY A 489 8.95 -4.25 -22.17
C GLY A 489 7.73 -5.14 -21.90
N LEU A 490 7.56 -5.62 -20.66
CA LEU A 490 6.41 -6.41 -20.25
C LEU A 490 5.12 -5.59 -20.28
N LEU A 491 5.17 -4.33 -19.81
CA LEU A 491 4.04 -3.40 -19.87
C LEU A 491 3.61 -3.13 -21.30
N ARG A 492 4.57 -2.85 -22.19
CA ARG A 492 4.33 -2.67 -23.62
C ARG A 492 3.67 -3.91 -24.24
N TRP A 493 4.21 -5.09 -23.97
CA TRP A 493 3.65 -6.35 -24.45
C TRP A 493 2.22 -6.58 -23.94
N ALA A 494 1.97 -6.35 -22.65
CA ALA A 494 0.67 -6.55 -22.03
C ALA A 494 -0.39 -5.60 -22.61
N ARG A 495 -0.03 -4.32 -22.83
CA ARG A 495 -0.92 -3.32 -23.44
C ARG A 495 -1.18 -3.62 -24.91
N GLY A 496 -0.16 -3.92 -25.70
CA GLY A 496 -0.35 -4.33 -27.10
C GLY A 496 -1.24 -5.57 -27.22
N ARG A 497 -1.07 -6.56 -26.33
CA ARG A 497 -1.96 -7.73 -26.26
C ARG A 497 -3.39 -7.32 -25.90
N ALA A 498 -3.58 -6.42 -24.95
CA ALA A 498 -4.91 -5.94 -24.55
C ALA A 498 -5.61 -5.18 -25.68
N VAL A 499 -4.90 -4.32 -26.42
CA VAL A 499 -5.43 -3.61 -27.59
C VAL A 499 -5.87 -4.62 -28.64
N ARG A 500 -5.00 -5.56 -29.04
CA ARG A 500 -5.35 -6.62 -30.01
C ARG A 500 -6.54 -7.46 -29.57
N ALA A 501 -6.64 -7.78 -28.28
CA ALA A 501 -7.78 -8.53 -27.75
C ALA A 501 -9.07 -7.71 -27.81
N ARG A 502 -9.04 -6.43 -27.44
CA ARG A 502 -10.21 -5.53 -27.43
C ARG A 502 -10.77 -5.28 -28.81
N VAL A 503 -9.90 -5.08 -29.82
CA VAL A 503 -10.30 -4.89 -31.22
C VAL A 503 -11.05 -6.11 -31.76
N ARG A 504 -10.73 -7.31 -31.28
CA ARG A 504 -11.41 -8.57 -31.68
C ARG A 504 -12.73 -8.82 -30.95
N VAL A 505 -13.07 -8.06 -29.91
CA VAL A 505 -14.34 -8.25 -29.19
C VAL A 505 -15.48 -7.68 -30.05
N PRO A 506 -16.41 -8.51 -30.54
CA PRO A 506 -17.51 -8.02 -31.37
C PRO A 506 -18.38 -7.01 -30.62
N GLY A 507 -18.88 -5.99 -31.33
CA GLY A 507 -19.73 -4.95 -30.75
C GLY A 507 -21.16 -5.42 -30.44
N ASP A 508 -21.59 -6.47 -31.14
CA ASP A 508 -22.93 -7.08 -31.15
C ASP A 508 -23.11 -8.21 -30.13
N ILE A 509 -22.04 -8.66 -29.46
CA ILE A 509 -22.14 -9.68 -28.42
C ILE A 509 -22.91 -9.17 -27.19
N ALA A 510 -23.65 -10.06 -26.53
CA ALA A 510 -24.43 -9.75 -25.34
C ALA A 510 -23.61 -8.95 -24.29
N PRO A 511 -24.19 -7.88 -23.68
CA PRO A 511 -23.42 -6.94 -22.86
C PRO A 511 -22.68 -7.53 -21.66
N GLY A 512 -23.17 -8.65 -21.11
CA GLY A 512 -22.50 -9.40 -20.04
C GLY A 512 -21.18 -10.01 -20.53
N PHE A 513 -21.23 -10.79 -21.60
CA PHE A 513 -20.05 -11.41 -22.21
C PHE A 513 -19.05 -10.38 -22.71
N ARG A 514 -19.53 -9.28 -23.31
CA ARG A 514 -18.66 -8.16 -23.72
C ARG A 514 -17.87 -7.59 -22.55
N ARG A 515 -18.53 -7.33 -21.42
CA ARG A 515 -17.87 -6.82 -20.20
C ARG A 515 -16.84 -7.80 -19.66
N VAL A 516 -17.16 -9.09 -19.63
CA VAL A 516 -16.24 -10.15 -19.20
C VAL A 516 -15.03 -10.22 -20.13
N ALA A 517 -15.21 -10.26 -21.44
CA ALA A 517 -14.12 -10.30 -22.42
C ALA A 517 -13.19 -9.08 -22.32
N LEU A 518 -13.75 -7.86 -22.23
CA LEU A 518 -12.98 -6.63 -22.04
C LEU A 518 -12.27 -6.59 -20.68
N GLY A 519 -12.88 -7.18 -19.63
CA GLY A 519 -12.26 -7.37 -18.33
C GLY A 519 -11.03 -8.29 -18.41
N TRP A 520 -11.18 -9.46 -19.04
CA TRP A 520 -10.11 -10.43 -19.26
C TRP A 520 -8.95 -9.85 -20.06
N ALA A 521 -9.23 -9.06 -21.11
CA ALA A 521 -8.19 -8.38 -21.89
C ALA A 521 -7.32 -7.44 -21.04
N ARG A 522 -7.85 -6.90 -19.94
CA ARG A 522 -7.13 -5.97 -19.03
C ARG A 522 -6.34 -6.63 -17.92
N VAL A 523 -6.64 -7.89 -17.59
CA VAL A 523 -5.97 -8.60 -16.48
C VAL A 523 -4.45 -8.60 -16.64
N PRO A 524 -3.86 -8.95 -17.80
CA PRO A 524 -2.41 -8.93 -17.97
C PRO A 524 -1.81 -7.54 -17.79
N VAL A 525 -2.49 -6.49 -18.25
CA VAL A 525 -2.06 -5.09 -18.06
C VAL A 525 -2.04 -4.75 -16.58
N THR A 526 -3.14 -5.03 -15.86
CA THR A 526 -3.26 -4.73 -14.43
C THR A 526 -2.17 -5.44 -13.61
N LEU A 527 -1.88 -6.71 -13.92
CA LEU A 527 -0.84 -7.48 -13.24
C LEU A 527 0.57 -6.96 -13.56
N ALA A 528 0.88 -6.71 -14.84
CA ALA A 528 2.18 -6.15 -15.25
C ALA A 528 2.41 -4.76 -14.64
N GLU A 529 1.35 -3.97 -14.55
CA GLU A 529 1.32 -2.64 -13.93
C GLU A 529 1.56 -2.69 -12.43
N ALA A 530 0.87 -3.57 -11.71
CA ALA A 530 1.11 -3.78 -10.29
C ALA A 530 2.55 -4.29 -10.03
N ALA A 531 3.02 -5.26 -10.81
CA ALA A 531 4.36 -5.82 -10.70
C ALA A 531 5.45 -4.75 -10.96
N SER A 532 5.30 -3.94 -12.01
CA SER A 532 6.21 -2.83 -12.32
C SER A 532 6.24 -1.80 -11.19
N SER A 533 5.09 -1.40 -10.65
CA SER A 533 5.01 -0.46 -9.52
C SER A 533 5.65 -1.02 -8.25
N MET A 534 5.36 -2.28 -7.89
CA MET A 534 5.98 -2.93 -6.73
C MET A 534 7.50 -3.01 -6.87
N LEU A 535 7.99 -3.41 -8.05
CA LEU A 535 9.41 -3.54 -8.31
C LEU A 535 10.11 -2.17 -8.36
N HIS A 536 9.45 -1.12 -8.86
CA HIS A 536 10.00 0.25 -8.82
C HIS A 536 10.20 0.72 -7.39
N GLU A 537 9.20 0.57 -6.53
CA GLU A 537 9.33 0.94 -5.12
C GLU A 537 10.36 0.09 -4.38
N PHE A 538 10.49 -1.19 -4.74
CA PHE A 538 11.54 -2.05 -4.23
C PHE A 538 12.92 -1.58 -4.66
N ASN A 539 13.12 -1.26 -5.94
CA ASN A 539 14.37 -0.70 -6.46
C ASN A 539 14.73 0.64 -5.80
N VAL A 540 13.74 1.52 -5.58
CA VAL A 540 13.94 2.77 -4.81
C VAL A 540 14.41 2.45 -3.40
N THR A 541 13.82 1.46 -2.74
CA THR A 541 14.23 1.05 -1.39
C THR A 541 15.66 0.50 -1.39
N LEU A 542 16.02 -0.38 -2.33
CA LEU A 542 17.36 -0.98 -2.42
C LEU A 542 18.43 0.07 -2.74
N VAL A 543 18.20 0.93 -3.71
CA VAL A 543 19.14 2.01 -4.06
C VAL A 543 19.28 2.96 -2.87
N ALA A 544 18.17 3.38 -2.24
CA ALA A 544 18.22 4.20 -1.04
C ALA A 544 19.01 3.53 0.11
N ALA A 545 18.86 2.22 0.29
CA ALA A 545 19.61 1.44 1.27
C ALA A 545 21.12 1.45 0.99
N SER A 546 21.53 1.31 -0.28
CA SER A 546 22.94 1.39 -0.69
C SER A 546 23.57 2.78 -0.50
N ARG A 547 22.75 3.84 -0.42
CA ARG A 547 23.19 5.22 -0.17
C ARG A 547 23.31 5.56 1.31
N GLY A 548 22.76 4.71 2.19
CA GLY A 548 22.85 4.83 3.63
C GLY A 548 21.52 5.12 4.34
N PRO A 549 21.56 5.20 5.68
CA PRO A 549 20.36 5.24 6.53
C PRO A 549 19.45 6.44 6.27
N ASP A 550 20.00 7.65 6.08
CA ASP A 550 19.18 8.86 5.85
C ASP A 550 18.33 8.72 4.59
N THR A 551 18.94 8.29 3.48
CA THR A 551 18.24 8.11 2.21
C THR A 551 17.20 7.00 2.32
N LEU A 552 17.51 5.88 2.97
CA LEU A 552 16.57 4.78 3.20
C LEU A 552 15.37 5.19 4.06
N PHE A 553 15.62 5.88 5.18
CA PHE A 553 14.57 6.32 6.09
C PHE A 553 13.66 7.37 5.45
N THR A 554 14.23 8.29 4.66
CA THR A 554 13.44 9.23 3.85
C THR A 554 12.64 8.49 2.78
N ALA A 555 13.23 7.52 2.08
CA ALA A 555 12.53 6.72 1.08
C ALA A 555 11.33 5.95 1.67
N TRP A 556 11.48 5.29 2.83
CA TRP A 556 10.34 4.60 3.47
C TRP A 556 9.21 5.54 3.89
N ARG A 557 9.54 6.73 4.42
CA ARG A 557 8.54 7.74 4.77
C ARG A 557 7.83 8.27 3.52
N PHE A 558 8.61 8.64 2.51
CA PHE A 558 8.14 9.14 1.22
C PHE A 558 7.21 8.14 0.53
N LEU A 559 7.62 6.87 0.36
CA LEU A 559 6.82 5.85 -0.31
C LEU A 559 5.47 5.66 0.37
N ARG A 560 5.45 5.58 1.71
CA ARG A 560 4.20 5.44 2.47
C ARG A 560 3.28 6.67 2.30
N GLN A 561 3.83 7.87 2.44
CA GLN A 561 3.06 9.11 2.31
C GLN A 561 2.54 9.30 0.87
N ARG A 562 3.36 8.97 -0.12
CA ARG A 562 2.99 8.97 -1.54
C ARG A 562 1.84 8.02 -1.83
N ARG A 563 1.86 6.79 -1.31
CA ARG A 563 0.72 5.84 -1.45
C ARG A 563 -0.55 6.37 -0.79
N GLY A 564 -0.45 6.94 0.42
CA GLY A 564 -1.59 7.56 1.10
C GLY A 564 -2.16 8.76 0.34
N PHE A 565 -1.30 9.55 -0.32
CA PHE A 565 -1.70 10.65 -1.20
C PHE A 565 -2.42 10.10 -2.44
N ALA A 566 -1.84 9.11 -3.13
CA ALA A 566 -2.42 8.50 -4.33
C ALA A 566 -3.79 7.87 -4.04
N MET A 567 -3.91 7.11 -2.95
CA MET A 567 -5.20 6.55 -2.51
C MET A 567 -6.19 7.64 -2.12
N GLY A 568 -5.74 8.72 -1.49
CA GLY A 568 -6.58 9.88 -1.18
C GLY A 568 -7.15 10.54 -2.43
N ALA A 569 -6.30 10.82 -3.43
CA ALA A 569 -6.70 11.37 -4.70
C ALA A 569 -7.69 10.46 -5.45
N ALA A 570 -7.33 9.17 -5.60
CA ALA A 570 -8.14 8.19 -6.29
C ALA A 570 -9.53 7.98 -5.63
N ARG A 571 -9.57 7.87 -4.29
CA ARG A 571 -10.83 7.62 -3.56
C ARG A 571 -11.70 8.88 -3.43
N ALA A 572 -11.11 10.07 -3.48
CA ALA A 572 -11.85 11.33 -3.51
C ALA A 572 -12.55 11.55 -4.87
N GLY A 573 -11.89 11.17 -5.97
CA GLY A 573 -12.36 11.48 -7.33
C GLY A 573 -12.50 13.00 -7.50
N ALA A 574 -13.64 13.46 -8.01
CA ALA A 574 -13.93 14.89 -8.17
C ALA A 574 -14.25 15.64 -6.86
N LYS A 575 -14.37 14.94 -5.71
CA LYS A 575 -14.73 15.57 -4.43
C LYS A 575 -13.52 16.25 -3.81
N ALA A 576 -13.73 17.43 -3.22
CA ALA A 576 -12.72 18.10 -2.41
C ALA A 576 -12.27 17.21 -1.24
N TRP A 577 -10.95 17.10 -1.04
CA TRP A 577 -10.37 16.29 0.02
C TRP A 577 -9.11 16.95 0.60
N ARG A 578 -8.72 16.53 1.81
CA ARG A 578 -7.58 17.10 2.52
C ARG A 578 -6.27 16.41 2.12
N ARG A 579 -5.38 17.15 1.47
CA ARG A 579 -4.01 16.73 1.12
C ARG A 579 -3.11 16.91 2.35
N SER A 580 -2.61 15.81 2.90
CA SER A 580 -1.68 15.83 4.03
C SER A 580 -0.83 14.56 4.01
N PRO A 581 0.48 14.65 3.68
CA PRO A 581 1.23 15.86 3.29
C PRO A 581 0.71 16.51 1.99
N SER A 582 1.13 17.76 1.73
CA SER A 582 0.80 18.47 0.49
C SER A 582 1.50 17.82 -0.72
N ARG A 583 1.11 18.21 -1.94
CA ARG A 583 1.79 17.69 -3.15
C ARG A 583 3.20 18.26 -3.23
N GLU A 584 3.34 19.52 -2.86
CA GLU A 584 4.58 20.30 -2.89
C GLU A 584 5.61 19.70 -1.94
N GLU A 585 5.23 19.40 -0.69
CA GLU A 585 6.08 18.73 0.30
C GLU A 585 6.60 17.36 -0.22
N LEU A 586 5.72 16.60 -0.88
CA LEU A 586 6.09 15.32 -1.47
C LEU A 586 7.00 15.48 -2.70
N ALA A 587 6.81 16.52 -3.50
CA ALA A 587 7.65 16.79 -4.68
C ALA A 587 9.06 17.28 -4.28
N GLU A 588 9.17 18.07 -3.22
CA GLU A 588 10.47 18.43 -2.62
C GLU A 588 11.20 17.18 -2.14
N THR A 589 10.50 16.32 -1.37
CA THR A 589 11.08 15.06 -0.88
C THR A 589 11.50 14.13 -2.04
N GLU A 590 10.73 14.09 -3.13
CA GLU A 590 11.10 13.34 -4.35
C GLU A 590 12.39 13.88 -4.98
N THR A 591 12.52 15.21 -5.07
CA THR A 591 13.70 15.86 -5.65
C THR A 591 14.94 15.63 -4.81
N GLU A 592 14.81 15.72 -3.48
CA GLU A 592 15.88 15.39 -2.52
C GLU A 592 16.33 13.93 -2.69
N LEU A 593 15.38 13.00 -2.76
CA LEU A 593 15.65 11.58 -2.95
C LEU A 593 16.31 11.29 -4.31
N ALA A 594 15.81 11.89 -5.39
CA ALA A 594 16.37 11.73 -6.72
C ALA A 594 17.82 12.23 -6.80
N THR A 595 18.13 13.33 -6.10
CA THR A 595 19.47 13.89 -5.97
C THR A 595 20.37 12.95 -5.17
N ALA A 596 19.92 12.50 -3.99
CA ALA A 596 20.68 11.59 -3.13
C ALA A 596 21.00 10.23 -3.80
N MET A 597 20.09 9.74 -4.64
CA MET A 597 20.29 8.50 -5.41
C MET A 597 21.02 8.69 -6.74
N GLY A 598 21.37 9.92 -7.11
CA GLY A 598 22.09 10.23 -8.34
C GLY A 598 21.31 9.89 -9.62
N VAL A 599 19.97 9.99 -9.57
CA VAL A 599 19.05 9.74 -10.69
C VAL A 599 18.38 11.02 -11.22
N GLY A 600 18.90 12.19 -10.79
CA GLY A 600 18.52 13.52 -11.28
C GLY A 600 19.42 14.05 -12.41
N PRO A 601 19.01 15.13 -13.11
CA PRO A 601 19.65 15.63 -14.33
C PRO A 601 21.10 16.15 -14.21
N ARG A 602 21.69 16.24 -13.01
CA ARG A 602 23.03 16.81 -12.77
C ARG A 602 24.12 15.81 -12.32
N ALA A 603 23.83 14.51 -12.27
CA ALA A 603 24.68 13.55 -11.57
C ALA A 603 25.58 12.67 -12.49
N ALA A 604 26.31 13.27 -13.44
CA ALA A 604 27.20 12.54 -14.37
C ALA A 604 28.70 12.55 -14.01
N GLY A 605 29.16 13.31 -13.01
CA GLY A 605 30.60 13.67 -12.92
C GLY A 605 31.47 13.02 -11.83
N ALA A 606 30.95 12.34 -10.80
CA ALA A 606 31.75 12.11 -9.59
C ALA A 606 31.66 10.68 -9.03
N ALA A 607 32.07 9.67 -9.80
CA ALA A 607 32.08 8.27 -9.35
C ALA A 607 33.37 7.52 -9.72
N ALA A 608 34.51 8.18 -9.58
CA ALA A 608 35.81 7.50 -9.52
C ALA A 608 36.39 7.72 -8.11
N VAL A 609 37.06 6.70 -7.59
CA VAL A 609 37.78 6.66 -6.30
C VAL A 609 36.91 6.34 -5.07
N ALA A 610 36.72 5.04 -4.83
CA ALA A 610 36.85 4.39 -3.51
C ALA A 610 36.44 2.92 -3.67
N ALA A 611 37.43 2.09 -3.99
CA ALA A 611 37.36 0.63 -3.95
C ALA A 611 38.28 0.14 -2.83
N ALA A 612 38.02 -1.09 -2.36
CA ALA A 612 38.65 -1.81 -1.24
C ALA A 612 38.11 -1.40 0.14
N ALA A 613 37.72 -2.26 1.08
CA ALA A 613 37.67 -3.73 1.24
C ALA A 613 36.52 -4.00 2.28
N VAL A 614 35.90 -5.16 2.51
CA VAL A 614 36.32 -6.52 2.93
C VAL A 614 35.05 -7.41 2.89
N MET A 615 35.22 -8.73 2.87
CA MET A 615 34.23 -9.79 2.63
C MET A 615 33.88 -10.64 3.90
N VAL A 616 32.69 -11.29 3.87
CA VAL A 616 32.25 -12.57 4.53
C VAL A 616 31.63 -12.53 5.98
N PRO A 617 30.70 -13.43 6.41
CA PRO A 617 29.61 -14.18 5.73
C PRO A 617 28.19 -14.01 6.37
N VAL A 618 27.19 -14.52 5.65
CA VAL A 618 25.80 -14.81 6.05
C VAL A 618 25.71 -16.21 6.67
N LEU A 619 24.91 -16.38 7.73
CA LEU A 619 24.57 -17.69 8.32
C LEU A 619 23.18 -18.16 7.86
N LEU A 620 23.14 -19.37 7.29
CA LEU A 620 21.97 -20.15 6.90
C LEU A 620 21.36 -20.86 8.12
N VAL A 621 20.04 -21.05 8.10
CA VAL A 621 19.30 -21.90 9.04
C VAL A 621 18.97 -23.24 8.37
N ALA A 622 19.19 -24.34 9.11
CA ALA A 622 18.84 -25.72 8.72
C ALA A 622 17.41 -26.09 9.20
N PRO A 623 16.73 -27.07 8.57
CA PRO A 623 15.43 -27.57 8.99
C PRO A 623 15.57 -28.73 10.01
N GLY A 624 14.62 -28.83 10.94
CA GLY A 624 14.47 -29.96 11.89
C GLY A 624 12.99 -30.15 12.27
N PRO A 625 12.55 -31.36 12.68
CA PRO A 625 11.19 -31.85 12.47
C PRO A 625 10.23 -31.64 13.66
N GLY A 626 8.92 -31.65 13.35
CA GLY A 626 7.82 -32.07 14.24
C GLY A 626 7.13 -30.99 15.09
N PRO A 627 5.79 -30.90 15.12
CA PRO A 627 5.06 -29.94 15.95
C PRO A 627 5.08 -30.36 17.42
N ALA A 628 5.39 -29.42 18.32
CA ALA A 628 5.15 -29.57 19.75
C ALA A 628 3.68 -29.27 20.05
N ALA A 629 3.06 -30.13 20.86
CA ALA A 629 1.67 -30.01 21.28
C ALA A 629 1.42 -28.66 21.98
N ALA A 630 0.30 -28.03 21.63
CA ALA A 630 -0.21 -26.84 22.29
C ALA A 630 -0.87 -27.24 23.63
N PRO A 631 -0.88 -26.36 24.65
CA PRO A 631 -1.65 -26.60 25.86
C PRO A 631 -3.15 -26.78 25.52
N GLU A 632 -3.76 -27.81 26.10
CA GLU A 632 -5.09 -28.38 25.76
C GLU A 632 -6.31 -27.56 26.23
N ASN A 633 -6.15 -26.31 26.66
CA ASN A 633 -7.26 -25.54 27.21
C ASN A 633 -7.66 -24.41 26.26
N GLY A 634 -8.79 -24.61 25.57
CA GLY A 634 -9.49 -23.54 24.86
C GLY A 634 -10.01 -22.48 25.83
N ALA A 635 -9.94 -21.22 25.43
CA ALA A 635 -10.03 -20.09 26.35
C ALA A 635 -11.18 -19.14 26.05
N TYR A 636 -11.82 -18.67 27.11
CA TYR A 636 -12.97 -17.77 27.12
C TYR A 636 -12.56 -16.45 27.76
N ALA A 637 -12.80 -15.29 27.14
CA ALA A 637 -12.29 -14.02 27.67
C ALA A 637 -12.73 -13.75 29.12
N LEU A 638 -13.94 -14.15 29.53
CA LEU A 638 -14.40 -13.99 30.92
C LEU A 638 -13.90 -15.06 31.90
N LEU A 639 -13.96 -16.36 31.57
CA LEU A 639 -13.44 -17.41 32.47
C LEU A 639 -11.93 -17.25 32.65
N LEU A 640 -11.22 -16.89 31.58
CA LEU A 640 -9.80 -16.54 31.64
C LEU A 640 -9.52 -15.35 32.53
N MET A 641 -10.37 -14.33 32.48
CA MET A 641 -10.21 -13.15 33.33
C MET A 641 -10.39 -13.49 34.79
N ARG A 642 -11.30 -14.43 35.11
CA ARG A 642 -11.51 -14.94 36.47
C ARG A 642 -10.35 -15.83 36.92
N GLU A 643 -9.96 -16.82 36.13
CA GLU A 643 -8.82 -17.71 36.40
C GLU A 643 -7.51 -16.94 36.55
N ALA A 644 -7.26 -15.94 35.68
CA ALA A 644 -6.11 -15.08 35.80
C ALA A 644 -6.15 -14.24 37.10
N THR A 645 -7.32 -13.77 37.52
CA THR A 645 -7.48 -13.01 38.77
C THR A 645 -7.19 -13.90 39.99
N ASP A 646 -7.71 -15.13 39.99
CA ASP A 646 -7.49 -16.12 41.05
C ASP A 646 -6.00 -16.50 41.12
N TRP A 647 -5.37 -16.79 39.98
CA TRP A 647 -3.93 -17.06 39.91
C TRP A 647 -3.09 -15.87 40.40
N ILE A 648 -3.37 -14.64 39.99
CA ILE A 648 -2.68 -13.44 40.48
C ILE A 648 -2.80 -13.34 42.02
N GLY A 649 -3.94 -13.76 42.58
CA GLY A 649 -4.16 -13.89 44.01
C GLY A 649 -3.18 -14.83 44.71
N THR A 650 -2.78 -15.94 44.05
CA THR A 650 -1.86 -16.95 44.59
C THR A 650 -0.39 -16.51 44.63
N LEU A 651 -0.01 -15.51 43.82
CA LEU A 651 1.37 -15.03 43.74
C LEU A 651 1.80 -14.26 45.00
N SER A 652 3.09 -14.28 45.34
CA SER A 652 3.62 -13.38 46.36
C SER A 652 3.53 -11.92 45.94
N ALA A 653 3.64 -10.98 46.88
CA ALA A 653 3.63 -9.55 46.57
C ALA A 653 4.77 -9.15 45.61
N ALA A 654 5.93 -9.81 45.72
CA ALA A 654 7.08 -9.58 44.85
C ALA A 654 6.84 -10.11 43.43
N GLU A 655 6.29 -11.32 43.29
CA GLU A 655 5.96 -11.91 41.98
C GLU A 655 4.88 -11.12 41.26
N ARG A 656 3.84 -10.66 41.98
CA ARG A 656 2.82 -9.76 41.43
C ARG A 656 3.44 -8.46 40.91
N ALA A 657 4.34 -7.84 41.69
CA ALA A 657 5.01 -6.62 41.26
C ALA A 657 5.80 -6.82 39.97
N TRP A 658 6.53 -7.95 39.85
CA TRP A 658 7.27 -8.29 38.63
C TRP A 658 6.37 -8.64 37.44
N LEU A 659 5.26 -9.32 37.67
CA LEU A 659 4.25 -9.58 36.65
C LEU A 659 3.70 -8.26 36.06
N PHE A 660 3.20 -7.36 36.92
CA PHE A 660 2.67 -6.08 36.46
C PHE A 660 3.74 -5.20 35.80
N ALA A 661 4.97 -5.20 36.33
CA ALA A 661 6.09 -4.49 35.73
C ALA A 661 6.44 -5.05 34.33
N GLY A 662 6.42 -6.37 34.16
CA GLY A 662 6.62 -7.05 32.87
C GLY A 662 5.53 -6.71 31.85
N LEU A 663 4.26 -6.78 32.26
CA LEU A 663 3.12 -6.44 31.39
C LEU A 663 3.10 -4.96 31.01
N ALA A 664 3.35 -4.06 31.96
CA ALA A 664 3.49 -2.63 31.69
C ALA A 664 4.67 -2.34 30.74
N SER A 665 5.77 -3.08 30.89
CA SER A 665 6.92 -2.98 29.99
C SER A 665 6.61 -3.45 28.58
N MET A 666 5.91 -4.59 28.43
CA MET A 666 5.45 -5.08 27.14
C MET A 666 4.52 -4.09 26.43
N LEU A 667 3.50 -3.60 27.14
CA LEU A 667 2.58 -2.60 26.62
C LEU A 667 3.30 -1.30 26.25
N GLY A 668 4.19 -0.82 27.12
CA GLY A 668 5.03 0.34 26.88
C GLY A 668 5.90 0.17 25.63
N LEU A 669 6.50 -1.01 25.43
CA LEU A 669 7.32 -1.33 24.27
C LEU A 669 6.52 -1.36 22.97
N LEU A 670 5.30 -1.92 22.98
CA LEU A 670 4.39 -1.91 21.83
C LEU A 670 4.02 -0.48 21.40
N VAL A 671 3.80 0.40 22.38
CA VAL A 671 3.43 1.81 22.10
C VAL A 671 4.66 2.67 21.79
N SER A 672 5.86 2.28 22.25
CA SER A 672 7.09 3.03 22.09
C SER A 672 7.80 2.78 20.74
N GLY A 673 7.83 3.80 19.88
CA GLY A 673 8.98 4.00 19.00
C GLY A 673 9.19 3.08 17.79
N TRP A 674 8.23 2.25 17.37
CA TRP A 674 8.33 1.40 16.16
C TRP A 674 8.32 2.14 14.80
N SER A 675 8.60 3.44 14.82
CA SER A 675 8.59 4.32 13.66
C SER A 675 9.96 4.47 13.04
N VAL A 676 10.02 4.59 11.71
CA VAL A 676 11.22 4.94 10.95
C VAL A 676 11.88 6.19 11.57
N PRO A 677 13.20 6.16 11.88
CA PRO A 677 13.91 7.32 12.42
C PRO A 677 13.84 8.52 11.46
N TYR A 678 13.82 9.73 12.01
CA TYR A 678 13.78 10.98 11.23
C TYR A 678 15.17 11.52 10.88
N ALA A 679 16.20 11.13 11.63
CA ALA A 679 17.58 11.54 11.43
C ALA A 679 18.52 10.36 11.72
N LYS A 680 19.64 10.25 10.99
CA LYS A 680 20.68 9.28 11.33
C LYS A 680 21.31 9.55 12.70
N PRO A 681 21.65 8.49 13.45
CA PRO A 681 22.72 8.58 14.43
C PRO A 681 24.04 8.77 13.68
N SER A 682 24.72 9.90 13.86
CA SER A 682 26.04 10.15 13.29
C SER A 682 27.11 9.95 14.36
N LEU A 683 27.86 8.84 14.27
CA LEU A 683 28.96 8.56 15.20
C LEU A 683 30.03 9.66 15.16
N ARG A 684 30.35 10.18 13.96
CA ARG A 684 31.28 11.31 13.81
C ARG A 684 30.79 12.58 14.50
N HIS A 685 29.48 12.85 14.44
CA HIS A 685 28.89 14.00 15.13
C HIS A 685 28.85 13.78 16.64
N PHE A 686 28.57 12.56 17.08
CA PHE A 686 28.63 12.16 18.48
C PHE A 686 30.02 12.31 19.08
N LEU A 687 31.05 11.83 18.39
CA LEU A 687 32.44 11.97 18.85
C LEU A 687 32.92 13.43 18.89
N ARG A 688 32.41 14.30 17.99
CA ARG A 688 32.77 15.73 17.95
C ARG A 688 32.00 16.60 18.95
N ALA A 689 30.75 16.24 19.24
CA ALA A 689 29.86 17.03 20.08
C ALA A 689 28.90 16.11 20.87
N PRO A 690 29.42 15.32 21.84
CA PRO A 690 28.65 14.27 22.49
C PRO A 690 27.39 14.83 23.15
N GLY A 691 27.48 15.92 23.91
CA GLY A 691 26.31 16.52 24.56
C GLY A 691 25.17 16.94 23.61
N ARG A 692 25.49 17.42 22.40
CA ARG A 692 24.49 17.84 21.40
C ARG A 692 23.93 16.67 20.59
N ALA A 693 24.73 15.62 20.40
CA ALA A 693 24.38 14.46 19.58
C ALA A 693 23.73 13.31 20.37
N THR A 694 23.96 13.24 21.69
CA THR A 694 23.51 12.14 22.56
C THR A 694 22.02 11.88 22.42
N GLY A 695 21.19 12.93 22.43
CA GLY A 695 19.75 12.75 22.35
C GLY A 695 19.25 12.18 21.01
N SER A 696 19.87 12.59 19.91
CA SER A 696 19.59 12.04 18.58
C SER A 696 20.06 10.59 18.45
N PHE A 697 21.20 10.26 19.05
CA PHE A 697 21.82 8.94 19.00
C PHE A 697 21.03 7.92 19.83
N LEU A 698 20.77 8.22 21.10
CA LEU A 698 19.93 7.39 21.99
C LEU A 698 18.52 7.23 21.45
N GLY A 699 17.97 8.30 20.86
CA GLY A 699 16.67 8.24 20.21
C GLY A 699 16.66 7.23 19.06
N ALA A 700 17.60 7.33 18.13
CA ALA A 700 17.68 6.44 16.97
C ALA A 700 17.95 4.97 17.31
N LEU A 701 18.52 4.70 18.50
CA LEU A 701 18.79 3.35 19.01
C LEU A 701 17.68 2.80 19.92
N ALA A 702 16.52 3.45 20.01
CA ALA A 702 15.40 2.89 20.76
C ALA A 702 15.04 1.47 20.26
N PRO A 703 14.56 0.55 21.12
CA PRO A 703 14.32 -0.85 20.75
C PRO A 703 13.50 -1.04 19.47
N GLY A 704 12.37 -0.35 19.34
CA GLY A 704 11.51 -0.40 18.14
C GLY A 704 12.13 0.21 16.86
N GLN A 705 13.29 0.88 16.97
CA GLN A 705 14.02 1.45 15.85
C GLN A 705 15.22 0.62 15.40
N VAL A 706 15.70 -0.29 16.25
CA VAL A 706 16.82 -1.20 15.95
C VAL A 706 16.62 -1.96 14.63
N PRO A 707 15.44 -2.53 14.30
CA PRO A 707 15.25 -3.24 13.03
C PRO A 707 15.49 -2.36 11.80
N TYR A 708 15.12 -1.07 11.86
CA TYR A 708 15.38 -0.13 10.77
C TYR A 708 16.86 0.20 10.64
N GLY A 709 17.56 0.33 11.77
CA GLY A 709 19.02 0.49 11.81
C GLY A 709 19.74 -0.70 11.18
N VAL A 710 19.38 -1.93 11.59
CA VAL A 710 19.92 -3.18 11.03
C VAL A 710 19.70 -3.25 9.52
N ALA A 711 18.48 -2.97 9.05
CA ALA A 711 18.18 -2.95 7.62
C ALA A 711 19.00 -1.90 6.86
N ALA A 712 19.29 -0.74 7.45
CA ALA A 712 20.17 0.25 6.85
C ALA A 712 21.63 -0.20 6.79
N LEU A 713 22.13 -0.89 7.84
CA LEU A 713 23.46 -1.48 7.86
C LEU A 713 23.62 -2.55 6.79
N VAL A 714 22.65 -3.46 6.67
CA VAL A 714 22.60 -4.47 5.59
C VAL A 714 22.55 -3.78 4.22
N GLY A 715 21.79 -2.69 4.10
CA GLY A 715 21.71 -1.88 2.89
C GLY A 715 23.07 -1.34 2.41
N MET A 716 23.94 -0.93 3.32
CA MET A 716 25.28 -0.44 2.99
C MET A 716 26.22 -1.55 2.47
N ALA A 717 25.89 -2.81 2.71
CA ALA A 717 26.63 -3.95 2.15
C ALA A 717 26.18 -4.32 0.72
N LEU A 718 25.17 -3.65 0.16
CA LEU A 718 24.69 -3.91 -1.20
C LEU A 718 25.76 -3.55 -2.26
N PRO A 719 25.87 -4.32 -3.35
CA PRO A 719 26.86 -4.08 -4.38
C PRO A 719 26.59 -2.76 -5.13
N LYS A 720 27.63 -2.10 -5.64
CA LYS A 720 27.51 -0.87 -6.44
C LYS A 720 26.64 -1.04 -7.69
N SER A 721 26.51 -2.26 -8.22
CA SER A 721 25.60 -2.58 -9.32
C SER A 721 24.13 -2.26 -9.01
N THR A 722 23.75 -2.14 -7.73
CA THR A 722 22.42 -1.72 -7.29
C THR A 722 22.02 -0.36 -7.87
N ASP A 723 22.97 0.54 -8.10
CA ASP A 723 22.72 1.86 -8.72
C ASP A 723 22.13 1.76 -10.14
N THR A 724 22.38 0.64 -10.81
CA THR A 724 21.86 0.41 -12.17
C THR A 724 20.38 0.04 -12.18
N LEU A 725 19.77 -0.28 -11.03
CA LEU A 725 18.34 -0.65 -10.97
C LEU A 725 17.39 0.51 -11.32
N LEU A 726 17.85 1.76 -11.13
CA LEU A 726 17.09 2.97 -11.44
C LEU A 726 17.64 3.75 -12.65
N LYS A 727 18.82 3.37 -13.16
CA LYS A 727 19.52 3.99 -14.29
C LYS A 727 19.46 3.07 -15.52
N ARG A 728 19.33 3.61 -16.73
CA ARG A 728 19.41 2.76 -17.93
C ARG A 728 20.87 2.37 -18.19
N ARG A 729 21.15 1.10 -18.50
CA ARG A 729 22.27 0.78 -19.41
C ARG A 729 21.90 1.35 -20.77
N THR A 730 22.48 2.48 -21.14
CA THR A 730 22.55 2.85 -22.55
C THR A 730 23.32 1.73 -23.24
N ARG A 731 22.63 0.83 -23.95
CA ARG A 731 23.30 0.10 -25.02
C ARG A 731 23.83 1.18 -25.97
N PRO A 732 25.14 1.19 -26.30
CA PRO A 732 25.61 2.05 -27.37
C PRO A 732 24.77 1.71 -28.60
N SER A 733 24.24 2.74 -29.26
CA SER A 733 23.64 2.58 -30.58
C SER A 733 24.65 1.83 -31.45
N PRO A 734 24.21 0.87 -32.30
CA PRO A 734 25.11 0.34 -33.32
C PRO A 734 25.67 1.53 -34.12
N PRO A 735 26.96 1.54 -34.48
CA PRO A 735 27.54 2.63 -35.27
C PRO A 735 26.77 2.71 -36.59
N GLY A 736 25.86 3.68 -36.67
CA GLY A 736 25.17 4.03 -37.89
C GLY A 736 26.19 4.62 -38.84
N SER A 737 26.47 3.86 -39.89
CA SER A 737 27.10 4.24 -41.16
C SER A 737 27.23 5.75 -41.35
N GLY A 738 28.47 6.25 -41.28
CA GLY A 738 28.80 7.60 -41.66
C GLY A 738 28.40 7.85 -43.11
N THR A 739 27.45 8.76 -43.30
CA THR A 739 27.27 9.46 -44.56
C THR A 739 28.47 10.36 -44.78
N THR A 740 29.31 9.98 -45.73
CA THR A 740 30.36 10.81 -46.31
C THR A 740 29.72 12.06 -46.91
N GLN A 741 29.88 13.22 -46.26
CA GLN A 741 29.65 14.50 -46.90
C GLN A 741 30.89 14.83 -47.75
N ALA A 742 30.72 14.85 -49.06
CA ALA A 742 31.59 15.57 -49.98
C ALA A 742 30.84 16.84 -50.42
N ARG A 743 31.15 17.96 -49.77
CA ARG A 743 31.40 19.28 -50.37
C ARG A 743 31.84 20.26 -49.29
#